data_AF-A0A0G0XGR6-F1
#
_entry.id   AF-A0A0G0XGR6-F1
#
_cell.length_a   1.000
_cell.length_b   1.000
_cell.length_c   1.000
_cell.angle_alpha   90.00
_cell.angle_beta   90.00
_cell.angle_gamma   90.00
#
_symmetry.space_group_name_H-M   'P 1'
#
loop_
_entity.id
_entity.type
_entity.pdbx_description
1 polymer ?
#
loop_
_entity_poly.entity_id
_entity_poly.type
_entity_poly.pdbx_seq_one_letter_code
_entity_poly.pdbx_strand_id
1 'polypeptide(L)'
;MKNHTKSRWGVSINKSVFSVFAIAALIVSGFFVPNAAKAISSGVIINEFVSNPSSGNEWVELLNTSGSPVDLIGWKLTELTNPDTAPEETDWIALSGTIPANGILVFEVAGTNLNNTGDSIGLYDNSPSLLQRVTYGDVLGYLVTPGLEAAPTSGKSGAYISGAWQTDQTPTKGWFNDAGTEGAAPLLSTIDEALSAEGVGIDSNIGELENPSATPSDEEDALYFEKTGEGKIVFTDSLNLSDQDTVAVLQSLGEAMEMSNGHVAFDSETAQAMTDTGAKIYMYGLGFSETPNIIVKDDEGAVIDPEDENYPEISISEYTGGTLIFTASHFTQFDVEELPVTNETTGSQYSTIQSAIDDASEGDVISVAAGTYEESVLIESALTLKSAETEKPVITGTSSENYILEINGVNDVVLDNLEINGGGSETGDNGFDYGILVSGAGTGSNPVEIKNSAVKNIWNTSSNGINVENSSYVLVHHSSISSFHKRGIRFINSEGKFYDNDVKGDSVDGTTRVQNLVNLWGGSTVEIYNNILHDAKSLSGTPTWDSPAIFVSSYGGDGASSADIHDNEIYNGDSGIIVSSVYSETDTSSAEITNNNLHDLNWAINFEKSSATAVIHGNSFATVNKAVNSENGDGVFMMDSVINAENNYWGAASGPSGEGAGDGGSVVANIDYRPWLLEEGGTIYDQTIALTEVNGWTLISAPQLLSDAPAVASDDGGSAALLVYEGGEFVSPSEFSADMKKPVGAFYAKTENKGGVGFKYAESGPANTSKDLTVGWNLVGTNNAGLAQDEFSSIQNTGTDAGMVTLYVSDTYNSRKEAANSDFYTSWGGDGNHDINVCFFCNEYTTAIGFL
;
A
#
# COMPACT_ATOMS: atom_id res chain seq x y z
N MET A 1 8.00 -44.55 -22.44
CA MET A 1 9.20 -45.19 -23.02
C MET A 1 10.41 -44.76 -22.20
N LYS A 2 11.16 -45.74 -21.65
CA LYS A 2 12.48 -45.68 -20.95
C LYS A 2 12.58 -44.77 -19.70
N ASN A 3 12.47 -45.27 -18.46
CA ASN A 3 13.37 -46.11 -17.62
C ASN A 3 14.80 -45.54 -17.39
N HIS A 4 15.12 -45.15 -16.14
CA HIS A 4 15.92 -45.92 -15.14
C HIS A 4 16.28 -45.04 -13.92
N THR A 5 15.72 -45.27 -12.70
CA THR A 5 16.25 -46.00 -11.50
C THR A 5 17.49 -45.34 -10.85
N LYS A 6 17.62 -45.07 -9.54
CA LYS A 6 17.41 -45.80 -8.24
C LYS A 6 17.54 -44.75 -7.09
N SER A 7 17.18 -44.89 -5.81
CA SER A 7 16.49 -45.90 -4.97
C SER A 7 16.15 -45.21 -3.62
N ARG A 8 14.88 -45.24 -3.20
CA ARG A 8 14.42 -45.10 -1.81
C ARG A 8 14.56 -46.44 -1.12
N TRP A 9 14.83 -46.48 0.19
CA TRP A 9 14.15 -47.37 1.14
C TRP A 9 14.22 -46.73 2.53
N GLY A 10 13.04 -46.51 3.12
CA GLY A 10 12.89 -46.27 4.54
C GLY A 10 12.11 -47.41 5.18
N VAL A 11 11.68 -47.12 6.41
CA VAL A 11 10.61 -47.75 7.21
C VAL A 11 11.07 -48.79 8.26
N SER A 12 11.03 -48.27 9.50
CA SER A 12 10.58 -48.79 10.81
C SER A 12 10.37 -50.29 11.08
N ILE A 13 10.58 -50.68 12.36
CA ILE A 13 9.54 -51.14 13.32
C ILE A 13 10.21 -51.78 14.58
N ASN A 14 9.93 -51.17 15.74
CA ASN A 14 9.53 -51.71 17.07
C ASN A 14 10.00 -53.08 17.64
N LYS A 15 10.35 -52.99 18.95
CA LYS A 15 9.96 -53.83 20.12
C LYS A 15 10.53 -55.25 20.35
N SER A 16 11.41 -55.30 21.36
CA SER A 16 11.30 -56.07 22.63
C SER A 16 11.67 -57.57 22.73
N VAL A 17 12.21 -57.92 23.92
CA VAL A 17 12.13 -59.19 24.70
C VAL A 17 13.32 -60.19 24.70
N PHE A 18 13.98 -60.25 25.88
CA PHE A 18 14.49 -61.40 26.67
C PHE A 18 15.31 -62.57 26.06
N SER A 19 16.45 -62.86 26.71
CA SER A 19 16.89 -64.17 27.28
C SER A 19 18.27 -64.73 26.87
N VAL A 20 19.13 -64.85 27.89
CA VAL A 20 19.91 -66.03 28.33
C VAL A 20 20.84 -66.77 27.35
N PHE A 21 22.16 -66.67 27.60
CA PHE A 21 23.18 -67.76 27.55
C PHE A 21 24.29 -67.34 28.54
N ALA A 22 24.58 -67.99 29.67
CA ALA A 22 24.99 -69.36 29.97
C ALA A 22 26.38 -69.77 29.44
N ILE A 23 27.36 -69.68 30.36
CA ILE A 23 28.49 -70.60 30.62
C ILE A 23 29.73 -70.52 29.72
N ALA A 24 30.84 -70.05 30.31
CA ALA A 24 32.12 -70.76 30.27
C ALA A 24 32.92 -70.49 31.56
N ALA A 25 32.99 -71.52 32.40
CA ALA A 25 33.84 -71.56 33.58
C ALA A 25 35.28 -71.94 33.18
N LEU A 26 36.27 -71.23 33.73
CA LEU A 26 37.64 -71.74 33.86
C LEU A 26 38.16 -71.35 35.24
N ILE A 27 38.29 -72.38 36.07
CA ILE A 27 38.87 -72.35 37.41
C ILE A 27 40.40 -72.33 37.27
N VAL A 28 41.05 -71.33 37.84
CA VAL A 28 42.42 -71.46 38.37
C VAL A 28 42.41 -70.94 39.80
N SER A 29 42.53 -71.87 40.74
CA SER A 29 42.75 -71.62 42.16
C SER A 29 44.20 -71.19 42.42
N GLY A 30 44.40 -70.07 43.09
CA GLY A 30 45.69 -69.65 43.65
C GLY A 30 45.47 -68.60 44.75
N PHE A 31 45.75 -68.99 45.99
CA PHE A 31 45.68 -68.19 47.23
C PHE A 31 46.26 -66.78 47.10
N PHE A 32 45.50 -65.74 47.49
CA PHE A 32 46.02 -64.53 48.12
C PHE A 32 45.00 -63.96 49.12
N VAL A 33 45.55 -63.36 50.18
CA VAL A 33 44.96 -62.90 51.44
C VAL A 33 43.77 -61.95 51.23
N PRO A 34 42.69 -62.01 52.05
CA PRO A 34 41.70 -60.95 52.07
C PRO A 34 42.33 -59.70 52.67
N ASN A 35 42.75 -58.75 51.83
CA ASN A 35 42.76 -57.36 52.27
C ASN A 35 41.30 -56.96 52.40
N ALA A 36 40.85 -56.81 53.64
CA ALA A 36 39.67 -56.02 53.93
C ALA A 36 39.93 -54.59 53.43
N ALA A 37 39.57 -54.31 52.18
CA ALA A 37 39.25 -52.95 51.79
C ALA A 37 38.01 -52.58 52.60
N LYS A 38 38.16 -51.66 53.56
CA LYS A 38 37.02 -50.99 54.16
C LYS A 38 36.22 -50.37 53.01
N ALA A 39 34.98 -50.80 52.85
CA ALA A 39 33.99 -50.06 52.07
C ALA A 39 33.90 -48.65 52.68
N ILE A 40 34.10 -47.61 51.85
CA ILE A 40 33.88 -46.22 52.24
C ILE A 40 32.37 -46.08 52.43
N SER A 41 31.93 -45.95 53.67
CA SER A 41 30.53 -45.88 54.06
C SER A 41 30.12 -44.43 54.31
N SER A 42 30.03 -43.66 53.23
CA SER A 42 29.06 -42.60 52.95
C SER A 42 29.56 -41.94 51.67
N GLY A 43 28.70 -41.72 50.70
CA GLY A 43 29.11 -41.20 49.40
C GLY A 43 29.54 -39.74 49.40
N VAL A 44 29.92 -39.12 50.53
CA VAL A 44 30.22 -37.69 50.62
C VAL A 44 31.66 -37.44 51.08
N ILE A 45 32.36 -36.53 50.40
CA ILE A 45 33.74 -36.14 50.70
C ILE A 45 33.85 -34.61 50.85
N ILE A 46 34.90 -34.14 51.51
CA ILE A 46 35.37 -32.76 51.45
C ILE A 46 36.01 -32.56 50.06
N ASN A 47 35.50 -31.60 49.30
CA ASN A 47 35.91 -31.30 47.93
C ASN A 47 36.93 -30.15 47.88
N GLU A 48 36.62 -29.05 48.56
CA GLU A 48 37.41 -27.83 48.53
C GLU A 48 37.23 -27.03 49.82
N PHE A 49 38.21 -26.20 50.15
CA PHE A 49 38.08 -25.25 51.24
C PHE A 49 38.97 -24.01 51.02
N VAL A 50 38.55 -22.90 51.61
CA VAL A 50 39.37 -21.68 51.74
C VAL A 50 39.47 -21.31 53.20
N SER A 51 40.69 -21.36 53.74
CA SER A 51 40.98 -20.95 55.12
C SER A 51 41.33 -19.47 55.23
N ASN A 52 41.81 -18.83 54.15
CA ASN A 52 42.24 -17.43 54.17
C ASN A 52 41.62 -16.66 53.00
N PRO A 53 40.31 -16.34 53.01
CA PRO A 53 39.68 -15.67 51.89
C PRO A 53 40.26 -14.27 51.65
N SER A 54 40.35 -13.82 50.39
CA SER A 54 40.73 -12.43 50.07
C SER A 54 39.62 -11.42 50.42
N SER A 55 38.38 -11.90 50.45
CA SER A 55 37.14 -11.21 50.82
C SER A 55 36.10 -12.25 51.24
N GLY A 56 35.18 -11.89 52.14
CA GLY A 56 34.12 -12.82 52.59
C GLY A 56 34.55 -13.75 53.73
N ASN A 57 33.82 -14.86 53.87
CA ASN A 57 33.99 -15.84 54.95
C ASN A 57 34.89 -17.01 54.53
N GLU A 58 35.46 -17.69 55.53
CA GLU A 58 36.03 -19.03 55.35
C GLU A 58 34.93 -20.02 54.96
N TRP A 59 35.27 -21.03 54.16
CA TRP A 59 34.28 -22.00 53.70
C TRP A 59 34.88 -23.38 53.42
N VAL A 60 34.00 -24.39 53.50
CA VAL A 60 34.25 -25.77 53.06
C VAL A 60 33.14 -26.22 52.15
N GLU A 61 33.51 -26.90 51.08
CA GLU A 61 32.61 -27.51 50.12
C GLU A 61 32.67 -29.04 50.24
N LEU A 62 31.49 -29.66 50.24
CA LEU A 62 31.33 -31.11 50.23
C LEU A 62 30.85 -31.58 48.87
N LEU A 63 31.33 -32.75 48.41
CA LEU A 63 30.90 -33.43 47.19
C LEU A 63 30.23 -34.77 47.53
N ASN A 64 29.03 -34.99 47.03
CA ASN A 64 28.34 -36.27 47.05
C ASN A 64 28.70 -37.10 45.81
N THR A 65 29.62 -38.03 45.96
CA THR A 65 30.05 -39.02 44.94
C THR A 65 29.03 -40.14 44.64
N SER A 66 27.81 -40.10 45.20
CA SER A 66 26.79 -41.12 44.96
C SER A 66 25.70 -40.67 43.98
N GLY A 67 25.09 -41.63 43.28
CA GLY A 67 23.99 -41.39 42.34
C GLY A 67 22.62 -41.16 43.00
N SER A 68 22.57 -40.67 44.24
CA SER A 68 21.33 -40.32 44.93
C SER A 68 21.56 -39.13 45.87
N PRO A 69 20.57 -38.25 46.07
CA PRO A 69 20.71 -37.10 46.98
C PRO A 69 20.96 -37.54 48.42
N VAL A 70 21.78 -36.78 49.16
CA VAL A 70 22.17 -37.06 50.55
C VAL A 70 21.72 -35.91 51.47
N ASP A 71 20.82 -36.23 52.41
CA ASP A 71 20.40 -35.31 53.47
C ASP A 71 21.46 -35.25 54.59
N LEU A 72 21.86 -34.03 54.95
CA LEU A 72 22.91 -33.75 55.92
C LEU A 72 22.39 -33.54 57.35
N ILE A 73 21.10 -33.78 57.63
CA ILE A 73 20.59 -33.68 59.00
C ILE A 73 21.44 -34.52 59.97
N GLY A 74 22.04 -33.83 60.94
CA GLY A 74 22.87 -34.42 62.00
C GLY A 74 24.34 -34.63 61.63
N TRP A 75 24.75 -34.29 60.41
CA TRP A 75 26.15 -34.26 60.00
C TRP A 75 26.85 -33.03 60.57
N LYS A 76 28.18 -33.07 60.65
CA LYS A 76 28.98 -31.94 61.13
C LYS A 76 30.38 -31.91 60.53
N LEU A 77 30.94 -30.71 60.48
CA LEU A 77 32.37 -30.50 60.33
C LEU A 77 33.00 -30.17 61.70
N THR A 78 34.23 -30.60 61.90
CA THR A 78 35.07 -30.29 63.07
C THR A 78 36.35 -29.60 62.64
N GLU A 79 36.95 -28.83 63.55
CA GLU A 79 38.26 -28.18 63.40
C GLU A 79 39.17 -28.52 64.59
N LEU A 80 40.44 -28.10 64.54
CA LEU A 80 41.37 -28.20 65.65
C LEU A 80 41.72 -26.83 66.24
N THR A 81 41.33 -26.61 67.50
CA THR A 81 41.40 -25.31 68.22
C THR A 81 42.72 -24.52 68.11
N ASN A 82 43.87 -25.17 67.95
CA ASN A 82 45.18 -24.54 67.72
C ASN A 82 46.19 -25.55 67.11
N PRO A 83 46.80 -25.26 65.94
CA PRO A 83 47.73 -26.19 65.28
C PRO A 83 49.07 -26.41 66.01
N ASP A 84 49.52 -25.46 66.83
CA ASP A 84 50.87 -25.43 67.43
C ASP A 84 50.94 -26.10 68.82
N THR A 85 49.81 -26.31 69.50
CA THR A 85 49.78 -26.81 70.89
C THR A 85 48.71 -27.86 71.13
N ALA A 86 49.10 -29.14 71.14
CA ALA A 86 48.27 -30.30 71.49
C ALA A 86 46.78 -30.15 71.07
N PRO A 87 46.50 -30.03 69.76
CA PRO A 87 45.20 -29.62 69.25
C PRO A 87 44.05 -30.49 69.76
N GLU A 88 43.00 -29.85 70.30
CA GLU A 88 41.72 -30.49 70.64
C GLU A 88 40.73 -30.32 69.49
N GLU A 89 40.03 -31.40 69.16
CA GLU A 89 38.99 -31.42 68.12
C GLU A 89 37.66 -30.87 68.66
N THR A 90 37.12 -29.90 67.92
CA THR A 90 35.92 -29.15 68.28
C THR A 90 34.90 -29.21 67.14
N ASP A 91 33.62 -29.31 67.50
CA ASP A 91 32.53 -29.19 66.52
C ASP A 91 32.56 -27.77 65.94
N TRP A 92 32.76 -27.69 64.64
CA TRP A 92 32.90 -26.43 63.92
C TRP A 92 31.55 -25.94 63.38
N ILE A 93 30.88 -26.75 62.56
CA ILE A 93 29.56 -26.44 62.00
C ILE A 93 28.68 -27.70 62.00
N ALA A 94 27.44 -27.56 62.47
CA ALA A 94 26.39 -28.54 62.24
C ALA A 94 25.82 -28.33 60.84
N LEU A 95 25.85 -29.37 60.01
CA LEU A 95 25.42 -29.29 58.63
C LEU A 95 23.90 -29.48 58.52
N SER A 96 23.33 -28.86 57.50
CA SER A 96 21.94 -29.00 57.10
C SER A 96 21.83 -28.85 55.58
N GLY A 97 20.69 -29.20 55.02
CA GLY A 97 20.47 -29.22 53.58
C GLY A 97 20.67 -30.61 52.98
N THR A 98 20.46 -30.70 51.67
CA THR A 98 20.63 -31.93 50.88
C THR A 98 21.65 -31.66 49.80
N ILE A 99 22.66 -32.53 49.68
CA ILE A 99 23.59 -32.51 48.55
C ILE A 99 22.99 -33.36 47.43
N PRO A 100 22.75 -32.83 46.21
CA PRO A 100 22.24 -33.60 45.08
C PRO A 100 23.12 -34.82 44.74
N ALA A 101 22.57 -35.75 43.96
CA ALA A 101 23.36 -36.86 43.42
C ALA A 101 24.53 -36.29 42.59
N ASN A 102 25.76 -36.76 42.82
CA ASN A 102 26.97 -36.23 42.16
C ASN A 102 27.21 -34.72 42.38
N GLY A 103 26.49 -34.09 43.31
CA GLY A 103 26.50 -32.64 43.54
C GLY A 103 27.39 -32.19 44.69
N ILE A 104 27.50 -30.88 44.85
CA ILE A 104 28.29 -30.19 45.87
C ILE A 104 27.42 -29.28 46.75
N LEU A 105 27.91 -28.94 47.94
CA LEU A 105 27.28 -27.95 48.81
C LEU A 105 28.33 -27.19 49.63
N VAL A 106 28.23 -25.86 49.63
CA VAL A 106 29.16 -24.95 50.31
C VAL A 106 28.64 -24.59 51.70
N PHE A 107 29.55 -24.61 52.67
CA PHE A 107 29.30 -24.21 54.05
C PHE A 107 30.23 -23.06 54.42
N GLU A 108 29.64 -21.87 54.59
CA GLU A 108 30.34 -20.69 55.10
C GLU A 108 30.23 -20.60 56.61
N VAL A 109 31.27 -20.07 57.26
CA VAL A 109 31.22 -19.73 58.69
C VAL A 109 31.84 -18.36 58.92
N ALA A 110 31.11 -17.50 59.64
CA ALA A 110 31.65 -16.22 60.08
C ALA A 110 32.72 -16.43 61.16
N GLY A 111 33.97 -16.06 60.90
CA GLY A 111 35.07 -16.19 61.86
C GLY A 111 36.43 -16.46 61.23
N THR A 112 37.36 -16.95 62.05
CA THR A 112 38.70 -17.41 61.64
C THR A 112 38.97 -18.81 62.21
N ASN A 113 38.01 -19.71 62.01
CA ASN A 113 38.00 -21.03 62.66
C ASN A 113 38.87 -22.02 61.90
N LEU A 114 39.13 -21.79 60.61
CA LEU A 114 40.15 -22.49 59.85
C LEU A 114 41.47 -21.75 59.98
N ASN A 115 42.38 -22.30 60.78
CA ASN A 115 43.65 -21.63 61.08
C ASN A 115 44.52 -21.45 59.81
N ASN A 116 44.92 -20.20 59.55
CA ASN A 116 45.67 -19.80 58.34
C ASN A 116 47.08 -20.41 58.20
N THR A 117 47.68 -20.92 59.28
CA THR A 117 49.02 -21.55 59.26
C THR A 117 48.96 -23.06 59.13
N GLY A 118 47.80 -23.66 59.40
CA GLY A 118 47.56 -25.09 59.35
C GLY A 118 46.39 -25.49 60.26
N ASP A 119 45.59 -26.47 59.85
CA ASP A 119 44.43 -26.97 60.59
C ASP A 119 44.04 -28.38 60.13
N SER A 120 43.03 -28.98 60.76
CA SER A 120 42.41 -30.22 60.31
C SER A 120 40.89 -30.18 60.35
N ILE A 121 40.29 -30.33 59.18
CA ILE A 121 38.85 -30.44 58.96
C ILE A 121 38.44 -31.90 59.08
N GLY A 122 37.53 -32.23 60.00
CA GLY A 122 36.91 -33.56 60.13
C GLY A 122 35.46 -33.56 59.67
N LEU A 123 35.08 -34.48 58.78
CA LEU A 123 33.70 -34.68 58.34
C LEU A 123 33.07 -35.89 59.05
N TYR A 124 31.92 -35.69 59.67
CA TYR A 124 31.14 -36.72 60.35
C TYR A 124 29.72 -36.75 59.79
N ASP A 125 29.18 -37.96 59.66
CA ASP A 125 27.75 -38.15 59.42
C ASP A 125 26.95 -38.03 60.73
N ASN A 126 25.69 -38.47 60.72
CA ASN A 126 24.84 -38.55 61.91
C ASN A 126 25.26 -39.65 62.91
N SER A 127 26.35 -40.37 62.64
CA SER A 127 26.99 -41.31 63.55
C SER A 127 28.26 -40.69 64.15
N PRO A 128 28.81 -41.22 65.26
CA PRO A 128 30.07 -40.72 65.83
C PRO A 128 31.31 -41.10 64.97
N SER A 129 31.13 -41.60 63.75
CA SER A 129 32.20 -42.10 62.90
C SER A 129 32.76 -40.98 62.01
N LEU A 130 34.07 -40.76 62.09
CA LEU A 130 34.79 -39.89 61.17
C LEU A 130 34.75 -40.49 59.75
N LEU A 131 34.19 -39.76 58.80
CA LEU A 131 34.13 -40.14 57.39
C LEU A 131 35.44 -39.79 56.68
N GLN A 132 35.86 -38.53 56.81
CA GLN A 132 37.06 -38.02 56.18
C GLN A 132 37.73 -36.98 57.08
N ARG A 133 39.06 -36.93 57.01
CA ARG A 133 39.85 -35.87 57.60
C ARG A 133 40.78 -35.27 56.56
N VAL A 134 40.80 -33.95 56.48
CA VAL A 134 41.71 -33.17 55.64
C VAL A 134 42.54 -32.30 56.57
N THR A 135 43.85 -32.49 56.58
CA THR A 135 44.80 -31.75 57.41
C THR A 135 45.75 -31.00 56.50
N TYR A 136 45.91 -29.69 56.70
CA TYR A 136 46.75 -28.83 55.88
C TYR A 136 47.71 -28.02 56.75
N GLY A 137 48.87 -27.65 56.19
CA GLY A 137 49.94 -26.95 56.92
C GLY A 137 50.54 -27.78 58.06
N ASP A 138 51.28 -27.12 58.95
CA ASP A 138 51.93 -27.77 60.09
C ASP A 138 50.97 -27.92 61.27
N VAL A 139 50.52 -29.14 61.55
CA VAL A 139 49.63 -29.45 62.69
C VAL A 139 50.27 -30.49 63.60
N LEU A 140 50.51 -30.14 64.86
CA LEU A 140 51.21 -31.01 65.80
C LEU A 140 50.41 -32.28 66.10
N GLY A 141 50.96 -33.44 65.74
CA GLY A 141 50.41 -34.75 66.09
C GLY A 141 49.41 -35.33 65.09
N TYR A 142 49.14 -34.62 63.99
CA TYR A 142 48.31 -35.09 62.88
C TYR A 142 49.15 -35.29 61.62
N LEU A 143 48.77 -36.26 60.80
CA LEU A 143 49.40 -36.48 59.49
C LEU A 143 48.82 -35.49 58.50
N VAL A 144 49.67 -34.68 57.90
CA VAL A 144 49.27 -33.75 56.84
C VAL A 144 48.78 -34.54 55.62
N THR A 145 47.70 -34.06 55.01
CA THR A 145 47.13 -34.67 53.81
C THR A 145 48.11 -34.43 52.64
N PRO A 146 48.54 -35.47 51.91
CA PRO A 146 49.50 -35.31 50.82
C PRO A 146 49.03 -34.27 49.80
N GLY A 147 49.89 -33.29 49.48
CA GLY A 147 49.55 -32.17 48.60
C GLY A 147 49.06 -30.90 49.31
N LEU A 148 48.87 -30.95 50.64
CA LEU A 148 48.52 -29.81 51.50
C LEU A 148 49.59 -29.54 52.58
N GLU A 149 50.87 -29.82 52.28
CA GLU A 149 51.99 -29.58 53.21
C GLU A 149 52.13 -28.11 53.63
N ALA A 150 51.64 -27.19 52.79
CA ALA A 150 51.49 -25.78 53.11
C ALA A 150 50.00 -25.40 53.17
N ALA A 151 49.64 -24.51 54.10
CA ALA A 151 48.31 -23.93 54.16
C ALA A 151 48.06 -23.03 52.92
N PRO A 152 46.82 -22.99 52.40
CA PRO A 152 46.46 -22.11 51.29
C PRO A 152 46.76 -20.64 51.60
N THR A 153 47.38 -19.94 50.64
CA THR A 153 47.64 -18.51 50.71
C THR A 153 46.34 -17.69 50.59
N SER A 154 46.42 -16.39 50.90
CA SER A 154 45.22 -15.53 50.89
C SER A 154 44.55 -15.50 49.52
N GLY A 155 43.24 -15.78 49.48
CA GLY A 155 42.43 -15.88 48.27
C GLY A 155 42.60 -17.18 47.49
N LYS A 156 43.27 -18.20 48.06
CA LYS A 156 43.48 -19.50 47.43
C LYS A 156 42.84 -20.63 48.23
N SER A 157 42.56 -21.74 47.56
CA SER A 157 41.92 -22.92 48.14
C SER A 157 42.86 -24.11 48.26
N GLY A 158 42.51 -25.02 49.16
CA GLY A 158 42.92 -26.42 49.05
C GLY A 158 41.79 -27.18 48.36
N ALA A 159 42.10 -27.88 47.26
CA ALA A 159 41.10 -28.54 46.41
C ALA A 159 41.48 -29.99 46.11
N TYR A 160 40.48 -30.86 46.01
CA TYR A 160 40.65 -32.25 45.62
C TYR A 160 40.46 -32.42 44.12
N ILE A 161 41.56 -32.42 43.37
CA ILE A 161 41.55 -32.38 41.89
C ILE A 161 42.13 -33.69 41.35
N SER A 162 41.42 -34.34 40.41
CA SER A 162 41.89 -35.57 39.75
C SER A 162 42.38 -36.66 40.71
N GLY A 163 41.69 -36.83 41.85
CA GLY A 163 41.98 -37.87 42.84
C GLY A 163 43.10 -37.53 43.84
N ALA A 164 43.65 -36.32 43.80
CA ALA A 164 44.70 -35.86 44.72
C ALA A 164 44.42 -34.46 45.26
N TRP A 165 44.82 -34.18 46.50
CA TRP A 165 44.76 -32.84 47.05
C TRP A 165 45.85 -31.95 46.47
N GLN A 166 45.50 -30.69 46.20
CA GLN A 166 46.42 -29.65 45.76
C GLN A 166 46.14 -28.38 46.56
N THR A 167 47.20 -27.70 47.00
CA THR A 167 47.12 -26.40 47.67
C THR A 167 47.28 -25.24 46.68
N ASP A 168 46.93 -24.03 47.10
CA ASP A 168 47.02 -22.78 46.34
C ASP A 168 46.24 -22.76 45.01
N GLN A 169 45.11 -23.47 44.94
CA GLN A 169 44.26 -23.49 43.76
C GLN A 169 43.40 -22.22 43.65
N THR A 170 42.93 -21.91 42.44
CA THR A 170 41.91 -20.86 42.25
C THR A 170 40.59 -21.41 42.80
N PRO A 171 39.95 -20.72 43.76
CA PRO A 171 38.74 -21.23 44.37
C PRO A 171 37.58 -21.38 43.38
N THR A 172 36.85 -22.51 43.41
CA THR A 172 35.63 -22.71 42.60
C THR A 172 34.39 -22.83 43.48
N LYS A 173 34.21 -21.88 44.39
CA LYS A 173 33.15 -21.90 45.40
C LYS A 173 31.76 -22.10 44.76
N GLY A 174 31.08 -23.19 45.11
CA GLY A 174 29.74 -23.49 44.61
C GLY A 174 29.74 -23.97 43.16
N TRP A 175 30.90 -24.41 42.65
CA TRP A 175 31.07 -25.04 41.34
C TRP A 175 32.16 -26.13 41.36
N PHE A 176 32.16 -27.04 40.38
CA PHE A 176 33.10 -28.16 40.33
C PHE A 176 34.54 -27.74 39.91
N ASN A 177 35.55 -28.19 40.65
CA ASN A 177 37.01 -27.98 40.41
C ASN A 177 37.71 -29.15 39.65
N ASP A 178 36.97 -30.01 38.96
CA ASP A 178 37.47 -31.24 38.29
C ASP A 178 38.07 -32.29 39.25
N ALA A 179 37.27 -32.69 40.24
CA ALA A 179 37.55 -33.83 41.11
C ALA A 179 37.45 -35.20 40.39
N GLY A 180 38.07 -35.36 39.21
CA GLY A 180 38.48 -36.64 38.61
C GLY A 180 37.39 -37.53 37.99
N THR A 181 37.50 -37.69 36.66
CA THR A 181 36.99 -38.74 35.73
C THR A 181 35.75 -38.43 34.86
N GLU A 182 35.74 -39.04 33.66
CA GLU A 182 34.75 -38.97 32.57
C GLU A 182 33.29 -38.88 33.06
N GLY A 183 32.61 -37.76 32.74
CA GLY A 183 31.33 -37.35 33.36
C GLY A 183 31.45 -36.19 34.36
N ALA A 184 32.65 -35.64 34.56
CA ALA A 184 32.87 -34.43 35.36
C ALA A 184 32.19 -33.20 34.73
N ALA A 185 31.58 -32.36 35.58
CA ALA A 185 31.01 -31.07 35.16
C ALA A 185 32.09 -30.18 34.53
N PRO A 186 31.75 -29.42 33.46
CA PRO A 186 32.64 -28.45 32.83
C PRO A 186 33.11 -27.37 33.83
N LEU A 187 34.21 -26.70 33.50
CA LEU A 187 34.60 -25.47 34.19
C LEU A 187 33.61 -24.35 33.83
N LEU A 188 33.35 -23.43 34.78
CA LEU A 188 32.54 -22.23 34.53
C LEU A 188 33.03 -21.44 33.31
N SER A 189 34.34 -21.26 33.20
CA SER A 189 34.95 -20.59 32.05
C SER A 189 34.68 -21.31 30.72
N THR A 190 34.53 -22.64 30.74
CA THR A 190 34.21 -23.41 29.53
C THR A 190 32.74 -23.28 29.14
N ILE A 191 31.83 -23.14 30.10
CA ILE A 191 30.42 -22.83 29.82
C ILE A 191 30.32 -21.41 29.25
N ASP A 192 30.97 -20.44 29.88
CA ASP A 192 30.97 -19.04 29.43
C ASP A 192 31.55 -18.90 28.01
N GLU A 193 32.67 -19.58 27.71
CA GLU A 193 33.24 -19.66 26.36
C GLU A 193 32.28 -20.32 25.34
N ALA A 194 31.47 -21.30 25.77
CA ALA A 194 30.51 -21.97 24.90
C ALA A 194 29.28 -21.08 24.59
N LEU A 195 28.80 -20.34 25.59
CA LEU A 195 27.68 -19.40 25.45
C LEU A 195 28.06 -18.20 24.57
N SER A 196 29.29 -17.69 24.74
CA SER A 196 29.81 -16.56 23.95
C SER A 196 30.37 -16.95 22.58
N ALA A 197 30.31 -18.24 22.21
CA ALA A 197 30.85 -18.72 20.94
C ALA A 197 30.18 -18.07 19.72
N GLU A 198 30.96 -17.90 18.64
CA GLU A 198 30.46 -17.35 17.37
C GLU A 198 29.33 -18.22 16.81
N GLY A 199 28.13 -17.65 16.71
CA GLY A 199 26.90 -18.35 16.27
C GLY A 199 25.91 -18.65 17.39
N VAL A 200 26.32 -18.57 18.66
CA VAL A 200 25.46 -18.64 19.85
C VAL A 200 25.14 -17.22 20.33
N GLY A 201 26.18 -16.45 20.67
CA GLY A 201 26.06 -15.02 20.98
C GLY A 201 25.31 -14.71 22.27
N ILE A 202 25.44 -15.56 23.29
CA ILE A 202 24.92 -15.31 24.63
C ILE A 202 26.06 -14.76 25.52
N ASP A 203 25.88 -13.55 26.00
CA ASP A 203 26.68 -12.94 27.05
C ASP A 203 26.15 -13.40 28.42
N SER A 204 27.05 -13.73 29.35
CA SER A 204 26.67 -14.16 30.71
C SER A 204 27.67 -13.66 31.74
N ASN A 205 27.27 -13.62 33.01
CA ASN A 205 28.19 -13.41 34.14
C ASN A 205 28.56 -14.71 34.86
N ILE A 206 28.23 -15.90 34.32
CA ILE A 206 28.39 -17.18 35.02
C ILE A 206 29.85 -17.46 35.45
N GLY A 207 30.82 -16.99 34.66
CA GLY A 207 32.25 -17.11 34.94
C GLY A 207 32.83 -16.00 35.83
N GLU A 208 32.05 -14.97 36.14
CA GLU A 208 32.49 -13.79 36.90
C GLU A 208 32.02 -13.79 38.36
N LEU A 209 31.00 -14.58 38.68
CA LEU A 209 30.40 -14.66 40.02
C LEU A 209 31.30 -15.40 41.03
N GLU A 210 31.40 -14.88 42.25
CA GLU A 210 32.16 -15.52 43.34
C GLU A 210 31.53 -16.86 43.76
N ASN A 211 30.20 -16.95 43.75
CA ASN A 211 29.45 -18.18 44.04
C ASN A 211 28.16 -18.18 43.19
N PRO A 212 28.19 -18.75 41.98
CA PRO A 212 27.04 -18.70 41.08
C PRO A 212 25.87 -19.58 41.54
N SER A 213 26.08 -20.47 42.53
CA SER A 213 25.03 -21.28 43.16
C SER A 213 24.34 -20.59 44.37
N ALA A 214 24.79 -19.41 44.79
CA ALA A 214 24.22 -18.69 45.92
C ALA A 214 22.97 -17.88 45.54
N THR A 215 22.19 -17.46 46.54
CA THR A 215 21.09 -16.51 46.31
C THR A 215 21.70 -15.13 46.13
N PRO A 216 21.45 -14.43 45.01
CA PRO A 216 21.96 -13.07 44.86
C PRO A 216 21.33 -12.13 45.89
N SER A 217 22.09 -11.12 46.34
CA SER A 217 21.58 -10.10 47.27
C SER A 217 20.68 -9.07 46.60
N ASP A 218 20.95 -8.77 45.32
CA ASP A 218 20.23 -7.83 44.47
C ASP A 218 20.29 -8.32 43.00
N GLU A 219 19.39 -7.84 42.13
CA GLU A 219 19.26 -8.30 40.73
C GLU A 219 20.50 -7.98 39.85
N GLU A 220 21.26 -6.94 40.17
CA GLU A 220 22.51 -6.60 39.44
C GLU A 220 23.61 -7.66 39.66
N ASP A 221 23.56 -8.37 40.79
CA ASP A 221 24.48 -9.45 41.13
C ASP A 221 23.94 -10.83 40.71
N ALA A 222 22.74 -10.88 40.12
CA ALA A 222 22.09 -12.12 39.72
C ALA A 222 22.73 -12.74 38.48
N LEU A 223 22.66 -14.08 38.39
CA LEU A 223 23.07 -14.80 37.19
C LEU A 223 22.16 -14.40 36.01
N TYR A 224 22.76 -13.99 34.90
CA TYR A 224 22.04 -13.63 33.69
C TYR A 224 22.60 -14.30 32.44
N PHE A 225 21.73 -14.37 31.43
CA PHE A 225 22.06 -14.80 30.07
C PHE A 225 21.40 -13.82 29.11
N GLU A 226 22.19 -13.10 28.34
CA GLU A 226 21.76 -12.00 27.49
C GLU A 226 22.15 -12.27 26.05
N LYS A 227 21.21 -12.04 25.13
CA LYS A 227 21.53 -11.93 23.71
C LYS A 227 21.51 -10.46 23.34
N THR A 228 22.70 -9.90 23.10
CA THR A 228 22.92 -8.46 23.03
C THR A 228 21.93 -7.78 22.07
N GLY A 229 21.12 -6.86 22.59
CA GLY A 229 20.14 -6.08 21.81
C GLY A 229 18.81 -6.77 21.52
N GLU A 230 18.64 -8.04 21.90
CA GLU A 230 17.38 -8.79 21.70
C GLU A 230 16.65 -9.04 23.03
N GLY A 231 17.37 -9.47 24.06
CA GLY A 231 16.78 -9.72 25.37
C GLY A 231 17.76 -10.35 26.35
N LYS A 232 17.31 -10.55 27.59
CA LYS A 232 18.04 -11.31 28.60
C LYS A 232 17.11 -12.05 29.56
N ILE A 233 17.66 -13.05 30.25
CA ILE A 233 17.03 -13.69 31.40
C ILE A 233 17.87 -13.42 32.63
N VAL A 234 17.21 -13.16 33.74
CA VAL A 234 17.86 -12.93 35.04
C VAL A 234 17.24 -13.87 36.08
N PHE A 235 18.09 -14.64 36.75
CA PHE A 235 17.68 -15.57 37.80
C PHE A 235 17.69 -14.88 39.15
N THR A 236 16.52 -14.54 39.69
CA THR A 236 16.43 -13.84 40.98
C THR A 236 16.50 -14.76 42.19
N ASP A 237 16.29 -16.07 42.03
CA ASP A 237 16.56 -17.09 43.05
C ASP A 237 17.80 -17.92 42.70
N SER A 238 18.32 -18.65 43.69
CA SER A 238 19.48 -19.54 43.51
C SER A 238 19.20 -20.64 42.50
N LEU A 239 20.00 -20.68 41.44
CA LEU A 239 20.10 -21.85 40.58
C LEU A 239 21.07 -22.85 41.22
N ASN A 240 20.62 -24.08 41.44
CA ASN A 240 21.48 -25.10 42.02
C ASN A 240 22.41 -25.69 40.95
N LEU A 241 23.57 -25.04 40.76
CA LEU A 241 24.54 -25.45 39.75
C LEU A 241 25.39 -26.67 40.15
N SER A 242 25.12 -27.19 41.34
CA SER A 242 25.68 -28.45 41.80
C SER A 242 24.93 -29.66 41.25
N ASP A 243 23.76 -29.45 40.63
CA ASP A 243 22.99 -30.49 39.97
C ASP A 243 23.50 -30.68 38.52
N GLN A 244 23.86 -31.91 38.16
CA GLN A 244 24.37 -32.21 36.82
C GLN A 244 23.31 -32.00 35.74
N ASP A 245 22.02 -32.15 36.08
CA ASP A 245 20.93 -31.91 35.15
C ASP A 245 20.84 -30.39 34.86
N THR A 246 20.95 -29.54 35.90
CA THR A 246 21.05 -28.07 35.74
C THR A 246 22.28 -27.66 34.92
N VAL A 247 23.43 -28.28 35.16
CA VAL A 247 24.66 -27.98 34.41
C VAL A 247 24.52 -28.39 32.94
N ALA A 248 23.89 -29.53 32.64
CA ALA A 248 23.61 -29.96 31.28
C ALA A 248 22.69 -28.96 30.56
N VAL A 249 21.63 -28.49 31.23
CA VAL A 249 20.73 -27.45 30.73
C VAL A 249 21.49 -26.16 30.39
N LEU A 250 22.38 -25.70 31.28
CA LEU A 250 23.17 -24.48 31.03
C LEU A 250 24.17 -24.63 29.88
N GLN A 251 24.69 -25.83 29.66
CA GLN A 251 25.56 -26.12 28.51
C GLN A 251 24.80 -26.12 27.18
N SER A 252 23.52 -26.51 27.19
CA SER A 252 22.66 -26.46 26.01
C SER A 252 21.93 -25.14 25.84
N LEU A 253 21.95 -24.25 26.85
CA LEU A 253 21.24 -22.97 26.84
C LEU A 253 21.56 -22.12 25.61
N GLY A 254 22.80 -22.17 25.12
CA GLY A 254 23.21 -21.53 23.87
C GLY A 254 22.42 -21.95 22.63
N GLU A 255 22.03 -23.21 22.55
CA GLU A 255 21.24 -23.76 21.44
C GLU A 255 19.74 -23.82 21.77
N ALA A 256 19.39 -23.83 23.05
CA ALA A 256 18.04 -23.97 23.56
C ALA A 256 17.31 -22.65 23.82
N MET A 257 18.06 -21.53 23.93
CA MET A 257 17.51 -20.20 24.10
C MET A 257 17.45 -19.49 22.75
N GLU A 258 16.24 -19.31 22.25
CA GLU A 258 16.00 -18.45 21.11
C GLU A 258 15.50 -17.10 21.62
N MET A 259 16.22 -16.03 21.29
CA MET A 259 15.70 -14.68 21.39
C MET A 259 15.79 -14.03 20.03
N SER A 260 14.79 -13.21 19.73
CA SER A 260 14.84 -12.24 18.64
C SER A 260 13.85 -11.11 18.98
N ASN A 261 13.73 -10.11 18.11
CA ASN A 261 12.83 -8.99 18.39
C ASN A 261 11.39 -9.47 18.60
N GLY A 262 10.86 -9.29 19.82
CA GLY A 262 9.51 -9.70 20.17
C GLY A 262 9.31 -11.21 20.37
N HIS A 263 10.37 -12.01 20.44
CA HIS A 263 10.29 -13.46 20.61
C HIS A 263 11.31 -13.97 21.62
N VAL A 264 10.86 -14.84 22.52
CA VAL A 264 11.72 -15.61 23.42
C VAL A 264 11.19 -17.04 23.52
N ALA A 265 12.05 -18.04 23.29
CA ALA A 265 11.71 -19.45 23.44
C ALA A 265 12.79 -20.25 24.16
N PHE A 266 12.34 -21.33 24.81
CA PHE A 266 13.16 -22.28 25.55
C PHE A 266 12.75 -23.71 25.20
N ASP A 267 13.68 -24.65 25.31
CA ASP A 267 13.29 -26.07 25.35
C ASP A 267 12.61 -26.44 26.68
N SER A 268 11.87 -27.56 26.67
CA SER A 268 11.08 -28.02 27.82
C SER A 268 11.89 -28.28 29.10
N GLU A 269 13.16 -28.66 28.98
CA GLU A 269 14.01 -29.02 30.13
C GLU A 269 14.54 -27.75 30.81
N THR A 270 15.00 -26.80 29.99
CA THR A 270 15.42 -25.46 30.39
C THR A 270 14.28 -24.67 31.00
N ALA A 271 13.08 -24.80 30.43
CA ALA A 271 11.89 -24.12 30.90
C ALA A 271 11.50 -24.49 32.33
N GLN A 272 11.54 -25.78 32.69
CA GLN A 272 11.20 -26.21 34.04
C GLN A 272 12.21 -25.68 35.06
N ALA A 273 13.51 -25.68 34.73
CA ALA A 273 14.55 -25.14 35.60
C ALA A 273 14.42 -23.63 35.84
N MET A 274 14.07 -22.86 34.81
CA MET A 274 13.80 -21.41 34.90
C MET A 274 12.57 -21.09 35.74
N THR A 275 11.57 -21.96 35.70
CA THR A 275 10.35 -21.86 36.52
C THR A 275 10.64 -21.97 37.99
N ASP A 276 11.34 -23.05 38.36
CA ASP A 276 11.58 -23.41 39.75
C ASP A 276 12.46 -22.36 40.48
N THR A 277 13.07 -21.45 39.71
CA THR A 277 14.01 -20.41 40.15
C THR A 277 13.50 -18.99 39.90
N GLY A 278 12.25 -18.82 39.48
CA GLY A 278 11.60 -17.51 39.37
C GLY A 278 12.27 -16.57 38.35
N ALA A 279 12.80 -17.11 37.25
CA ALA A 279 13.53 -16.32 36.26
C ALA A 279 12.68 -15.17 35.67
N LYS A 280 13.29 -13.98 35.54
CA LYS A 280 12.70 -12.82 34.86
C LYS A 280 13.18 -12.74 33.42
N ILE A 281 12.26 -12.50 32.50
CA ILE A 281 12.53 -12.31 31.07
C ILE A 281 12.51 -10.82 30.75
N TYR A 282 13.48 -10.39 29.94
CA TYR A 282 13.60 -9.05 29.39
C TYR A 282 13.59 -9.18 27.86
N MET A 283 12.62 -8.58 27.19
CA MET A 283 12.59 -8.44 25.73
C MET A 283 12.90 -6.99 25.37
N TYR A 284 13.90 -6.76 24.53
CA TYR A 284 14.36 -5.42 24.15
C TYR A 284 13.82 -4.98 22.78
N GLY A 285 13.97 -3.68 22.49
CA GLY A 285 13.78 -3.14 21.15
C GLY A 285 12.32 -3.12 20.68
N LEU A 286 11.37 -3.30 21.59
CA LEU A 286 9.96 -3.37 21.25
C LEU A 286 9.41 -1.97 20.98
N GLY A 287 8.71 -1.80 19.87
CA GLY A 287 8.18 -0.53 19.40
C GLY A 287 6.77 -0.19 19.87
N PHE A 288 6.29 -0.71 21.00
CA PHE A 288 4.89 -0.46 21.41
C PHE A 288 4.74 0.84 22.19
N SER A 289 3.67 1.60 21.94
CA SER A 289 3.31 2.80 22.71
C SER A 289 2.75 2.47 24.10
N GLU A 290 2.21 1.27 24.27
CA GLU A 290 1.66 0.72 25.50
C GLU A 290 2.28 -0.66 25.78
N THR A 291 2.05 -1.23 26.96
CA THR A 291 2.51 -2.59 27.28
C THR A 291 1.92 -3.60 26.29
N PRO A 292 2.73 -4.32 25.50
CA PRO A 292 2.22 -5.30 24.54
C PRO A 292 1.64 -6.53 25.25
N ASN A 293 0.70 -7.19 24.60
CA ASN A 293 0.23 -8.51 25.02
C ASN A 293 1.27 -9.57 24.65
N ILE A 294 1.31 -10.63 25.45
CA ILE A 294 2.17 -11.79 25.21
C ILE A 294 1.31 -12.93 24.66
N ILE A 295 1.71 -13.47 23.51
CA ILE A 295 1.18 -14.69 22.91
C ILE A 295 2.05 -15.85 23.40
N VAL A 296 1.42 -16.86 24.00
CA VAL A 296 2.10 -18.09 24.42
C VAL A 296 1.93 -19.16 23.35
N LYS A 297 3.01 -19.86 23.01
CA LYS A 297 3.00 -21.02 22.12
C LYS A 297 3.69 -22.21 22.77
N ASP A 298 3.25 -23.42 22.43
CA ASP A 298 3.90 -24.67 22.84
C ASP A 298 5.25 -24.88 22.13
N ASP A 299 5.95 -25.97 22.49
CA ASP A 299 7.27 -26.31 21.92
C ASP A 299 7.22 -26.59 20.40
N GLU A 300 6.05 -26.95 19.88
CA GLU A 300 5.82 -27.11 18.44
C GLU A 300 5.45 -25.80 17.72
N GLY A 301 5.33 -24.68 18.46
CA GLY A 301 4.99 -23.35 17.97
C GLY A 301 3.50 -23.09 17.78
N ALA A 302 2.62 -23.93 18.32
CA ALA A 302 1.18 -23.72 18.29
C ALA A 302 0.73 -22.81 19.44
N VAL A 303 -0.12 -21.83 19.14
CA VAL A 303 -0.66 -20.87 20.13
C VAL A 303 -1.50 -21.61 21.18
N ILE A 304 -1.21 -21.37 22.45
CA ILE A 304 -1.95 -21.89 23.61
C ILE A 304 -3.02 -20.87 24.00
N ASP A 305 -4.26 -21.35 24.17
CA ASP A 305 -5.37 -20.51 24.65
C ASP A 305 -5.14 -20.12 26.14
N PRO A 306 -5.35 -18.86 26.55
CA PRO A 306 -5.26 -18.44 27.95
C PRO A 306 -6.11 -19.24 28.95
N GLU A 307 -7.16 -19.92 28.48
CA GLU A 307 -8.02 -20.79 29.31
C GLU A 307 -7.55 -22.26 29.36
N ASP A 308 -6.47 -22.63 28.65
CA ASP A 308 -5.89 -23.97 28.68
C ASP A 308 -5.18 -24.26 30.01
N GLU A 309 -5.24 -25.52 30.47
CA GLU A 309 -4.57 -25.93 31.71
C GLU A 309 -3.04 -25.86 31.64
N ASN A 310 -2.49 -25.81 30.43
CA ASN A 310 -1.07 -25.67 30.15
C ASN A 310 -0.66 -24.22 29.84
N TYR A 311 -1.55 -23.24 30.03
CA TYR A 311 -1.18 -21.83 29.88
C TYR A 311 -0.41 -21.36 31.13
N PRO A 312 0.78 -20.75 30.98
CA PRO A 312 1.56 -20.30 32.13
C PRO A 312 0.92 -19.07 32.79
N GLU A 313 1.00 -18.99 34.11
CA GLU A 313 0.70 -17.75 34.84
C GLU A 313 1.79 -16.72 34.51
N ILE A 314 1.41 -15.63 33.84
CA ILE A 314 2.31 -14.56 33.42
C ILE A 314 2.08 -13.32 34.29
N SER A 315 3.16 -12.71 34.76
CA SER A 315 3.14 -11.45 35.50
C SER A 315 4.11 -10.44 34.89
N ILE A 316 3.56 -9.43 34.21
CA ILE A 316 4.33 -8.31 33.65
C ILE A 316 4.71 -7.35 34.78
N SER A 317 6.00 -7.17 35.01
CA SER A 317 6.50 -6.24 36.03
C SER A 317 6.61 -4.81 35.51
N GLU A 318 7.09 -4.63 34.28
CA GLU A 318 7.34 -3.31 33.71
C GLU A 318 7.40 -3.36 32.18
N TYR A 319 7.00 -2.27 31.53
CA TYR A 319 7.34 -1.98 30.15
C TYR A 319 7.81 -0.53 30.06
N THR A 320 9.10 -0.33 29.75
CA THR A 320 9.71 1.01 29.71
C THR A 320 10.83 1.06 28.69
N GLY A 321 10.89 2.15 27.92
CA GLY A 321 11.97 2.35 26.92
C GLY A 321 12.09 1.22 25.89
N GLY A 322 10.98 0.59 25.50
CA GLY A 322 10.96 -0.55 24.58
C GLY A 322 11.46 -1.86 25.18
N THR A 323 11.56 -1.96 26.51
CA THR A 323 11.92 -3.17 27.23
C THR A 323 10.72 -3.72 28.00
N LEU A 324 10.28 -4.93 27.68
CA LEU A 324 9.23 -5.65 28.42
C LEU A 324 9.87 -6.60 29.43
N ILE A 325 9.46 -6.51 30.70
CA ILE A 325 9.96 -7.32 31.80
C ILE A 325 8.82 -8.11 32.41
N PHE A 326 8.94 -9.44 32.47
CA PHE A 326 7.89 -10.32 33.01
C PHE A 326 8.45 -11.63 33.57
N THR A 327 7.61 -12.33 34.35
CA THR A 327 7.84 -13.72 34.82
C THR A 327 6.75 -14.63 34.29
N ALA A 328 7.04 -15.92 34.11
CA ALA A 328 6.07 -16.95 33.74
C ALA A 328 6.18 -18.18 34.65
N SER A 329 5.06 -18.82 34.99
CA SER A 329 5.04 -20.02 35.83
C SER A 329 5.49 -21.30 35.11
N HIS A 330 5.69 -21.25 33.81
CA HIS A 330 6.57 -22.13 33.06
C HIS A 330 6.90 -21.52 31.72
N PHE A 331 7.99 -21.97 31.10
CA PHE A 331 8.49 -21.40 29.87
C PHE A 331 8.20 -22.31 28.68
N THR A 332 7.84 -21.71 27.56
CA THR A 332 7.62 -22.38 26.28
C THR A 332 8.14 -21.41 25.23
N GLN A 333 7.27 -20.85 24.40
CA GLN A 333 7.61 -19.72 23.52
C GLN A 333 6.68 -18.54 23.80
N PHE A 334 7.26 -17.35 23.84
CA PHE A 334 6.57 -16.10 24.11
C PHE A 334 6.83 -15.14 22.95
N ASP A 335 5.76 -14.74 22.28
CA ASP A 335 5.80 -13.68 21.30
C ASP A 335 5.06 -12.45 21.82
N VAL A 336 5.46 -11.27 21.37
CA VAL A 336 4.62 -10.08 21.51
C VAL A 336 3.59 -10.05 20.39
N GLU A 337 2.36 -9.66 20.73
CA GLU A 337 1.31 -9.44 19.73
C GLU A 337 1.70 -8.26 18.82
N GLU A 338 1.84 -8.50 17.53
CA GLU A 338 2.02 -7.42 16.55
C GLU A 338 0.73 -6.60 16.44
N LEU A 339 0.86 -5.28 16.52
CA LEU A 339 -0.29 -4.37 16.40
C LEU A 339 -0.50 -3.95 14.93
N PRO A 340 -1.76 -3.71 14.53
CA PRO A 340 -2.12 -3.63 13.12
C PRO A 340 -1.80 -2.26 12.47
N VAL A 341 -1.24 -1.30 13.20
CA VAL A 341 -0.83 0.01 12.67
C VAL A 341 0.62 0.27 13.06
N THR A 342 1.46 0.67 12.11
CA THR A 342 2.89 0.93 12.34
C THR A 342 3.28 2.28 11.75
N ASN A 343 3.90 3.14 12.55
CA ASN A 343 4.68 4.27 12.05
C ASN A 343 6.02 3.73 11.53
N GLU A 344 6.15 3.59 10.21
CA GLU A 344 7.34 3.05 9.56
C GLU A 344 8.58 3.92 9.78
N THR A 345 8.41 5.21 10.06
CA THR A 345 9.53 6.13 10.30
C THR A 345 10.18 5.85 11.65
N THR A 346 9.38 5.59 12.68
CA THR A 346 9.86 5.39 14.06
C THR A 346 9.98 3.91 14.45
N GLY A 347 9.29 3.01 13.74
CA GLY A 347 9.13 1.60 14.11
C GLY A 347 8.07 1.37 15.19
N SER A 348 7.36 2.44 15.62
CA SER A 348 6.35 2.34 16.66
C SER A 348 5.06 1.66 16.15
N GLN A 349 4.45 0.81 16.96
CA GLN A 349 3.22 0.08 16.65
C GLN A 349 2.06 0.51 17.56
N TYR A 350 0.84 0.53 17.00
CA TYR A 350 -0.37 1.06 17.62
C TYR A 350 -1.58 0.18 17.29
N SER A 351 -2.53 0.12 18.23
CA SER A 351 -3.78 -0.62 18.08
C SER A 351 -4.81 0.11 17.20
N THR A 352 -4.70 1.44 17.10
CA THR A 352 -5.62 2.30 16.36
C THR A 352 -4.87 3.20 15.39
N ILE A 353 -5.56 3.64 14.33
CA ILE A 353 -5.01 4.57 13.35
C ILE A 353 -4.81 5.94 14.01
N GLN A 354 -5.78 6.39 14.82
CA GLN A 354 -5.70 7.70 15.47
C GLN A 354 -4.52 7.80 16.44
N SER A 355 -4.23 6.77 17.25
CA SER A 355 -3.07 6.80 18.17
C SER A 355 -1.74 6.93 17.43
N ALA A 356 -1.61 6.32 16.24
CA ALA A 356 -0.42 6.47 15.41
C ALA A 356 -0.28 7.89 14.85
N ILE A 357 -1.39 8.52 14.46
CA ILE A 357 -1.43 9.90 13.95
C ILE A 357 -1.13 10.91 15.07
N ASP A 358 -1.68 10.70 16.27
CA ASP A 358 -1.49 11.60 17.42
C ASP A 358 -0.02 11.68 17.86
N ASP A 359 0.74 10.59 17.70
CA ASP A 359 2.18 10.51 18.03
C ASP A 359 3.09 10.89 16.84
N ALA A 360 2.55 10.98 15.63
CA ALA A 360 3.33 11.22 14.42
C ALA A 360 3.92 12.63 14.35
N SER A 361 5.14 12.71 13.83
CA SER A 361 5.82 13.95 13.46
C SER A 361 5.59 14.30 11.98
N GLU A 362 5.83 15.57 11.62
CA GLU A 362 5.71 16.03 10.23
C GLU A 362 6.59 15.18 9.28
N GLY A 363 5.96 14.59 8.27
CA GLY A 363 6.60 13.73 7.27
C GLY A 363 6.63 12.24 7.61
N ASP A 364 6.05 11.82 8.72
CA ASP A 364 5.99 10.40 9.09
C ASP A 364 5.14 9.56 8.12
N VAL A 365 5.46 8.26 8.03
CA VAL A 365 4.75 7.28 7.21
C VAL A 365 4.07 6.28 8.12
N ILE A 366 2.74 6.30 8.13
CA ILE A 366 1.88 5.40 8.88
C ILE A 366 1.34 4.33 7.93
N SER A 367 1.64 3.08 8.24
CA SER A 367 1.17 1.90 7.52
C SER A 367 0.10 1.16 8.34
N VAL A 368 -0.95 0.71 7.67
CA VAL A 368 -2.11 0.07 8.29
C VAL A 368 -2.30 -1.31 7.66
N ALA A 369 -2.28 -2.36 8.48
CA ALA A 369 -2.50 -3.74 8.04
C ALA A 369 -3.92 -3.94 7.49
N ALA A 370 -4.14 -5.00 6.70
CA ALA A 370 -5.48 -5.33 6.24
C ALA A 370 -6.40 -5.64 7.44
N GLY A 371 -7.58 -5.00 7.47
CA GLY A 371 -8.49 -5.10 8.60
C GLY A 371 -9.65 -4.12 8.47
N THR A 372 -10.60 -4.18 9.40
CA THR A 372 -11.68 -3.19 9.53
C THR A 372 -11.47 -2.40 10.81
N TYR A 373 -11.41 -1.08 10.68
CA TYR A 373 -11.12 -0.13 11.74
C TYR A 373 -12.35 0.75 11.96
N GLU A 374 -13.05 0.50 13.07
CA GLU A 374 -14.22 1.30 13.49
C GLU A 374 -13.75 2.59 14.17
N GLU A 375 -13.19 3.49 13.38
CA GLU A 375 -12.56 4.74 13.84
C GLU A 375 -12.94 5.90 12.92
N SER A 376 -13.15 7.09 13.49
CA SER A 376 -13.12 8.35 12.74
C SER A 376 -11.74 8.96 12.91
N VAL A 377 -11.09 9.27 11.79
CA VAL A 377 -9.68 9.67 11.75
C VAL A 377 -9.56 11.17 11.48
N LEU A 378 -8.79 11.89 12.31
CA LEU A 378 -8.47 13.31 12.15
C LEU A 378 -6.97 13.48 11.92
N ILE A 379 -6.61 14.15 10.81
CA ILE A 379 -5.22 14.46 10.44
C ILE A 379 -5.03 15.98 10.48
N GLU A 380 -4.17 16.44 11.40
CA GLU A 380 -3.78 17.86 11.58
C GLU A 380 -2.28 18.11 11.38
N SER A 381 -1.51 17.06 11.05
CA SER A 381 -0.06 17.09 10.80
C SER A 381 0.27 16.46 9.44
N ALA A 382 1.32 16.97 8.77
CA ALA A 382 1.76 16.45 7.47
C ALA A 382 2.27 15.01 7.63
N LEU A 383 1.71 14.05 6.89
CA LEU A 383 2.07 12.62 6.98
C LEU A 383 1.58 11.82 5.77
N THR A 384 2.08 10.60 5.62
CA THR A 384 1.52 9.59 4.71
C THR A 384 0.76 8.54 5.50
N LEU A 385 -0.51 8.30 5.17
CA LEU A 385 -1.31 7.17 5.67
C LEU A 385 -1.55 6.19 4.52
N LYS A 386 -1.07 4.95 4.66
CA LYS A 386 -1.15 3.94 3.58
C LYS A 386 -1.48 2.55 4.10
N SER A 387 -1.93 1.67 3.20
CA SER A 387 -1.93 0.23 3.50
C SER A 387 -0.49 -0.30 3.66
N ALA A 388 -0.30 -1.20 4.62
CA ALA A 388 0.93 -1.99 4.76
C ALA A 388 1.03 -3.10 3.69
N GLU A 389 -0.10 -3.46 3.07
CA GLU A 389 -0.25 -4.62 2.19
C GLU A 389 -0.96 -4.26 0.88
N THR A 390 -1.19 -5.26 0.02
CA THR A 390 -1.99 -5.06 -1.20
C THR A 390 -3.48 -4.92 -0.91
N GLU A 391 -3.97 -5.56 0.15
CA GLU A 391 -5.36 -5.44 0.58
C GLU A 391 -5.59 -4.09 1.28
N LYS A 392 -6.75 -3.47 1.05
CA LYS A 392 -7.06 -2.14 1.58
C LYS A 392 -7.59 -2.28 3.01
N PRO A 393 -7.01 -1.61 4.01
CA PRO A 393 -7.68 -1.43 5.29
C PRO A 393 -8.98 -0.68 5.09
N VAL A 394 -10.04 -1.12 5.78
CA VAL A 394 -11.37 -0.56 5.73
C VAL A 394 -11.57 0.34 6.95
N ILE A 395 -11.67 1.65 6.75
CA ILE A 395 -11.97 2.64 7.79
C ILE A 395 -13.46 2.96 7.69
N THR A 396 -14.22 2.73 8.77
CA THR A 396 -15.70 2.81 8.73
C THR A 396 -16.30 4.01 9.44
N GLY A 397 -15.51 4.77 10.19
CA GLY A 397 -16.00 5.90 10.98
C GLY A 397 -16.70 5.47 12.27
N THR A 398 -16.96 6.45 13.12
CA THR A 398 -17.72 6.32 14.36
C THR A 398 -18.89 7.30 14.37
N SER A 399 -19.99 6.96 15.06
CA SER A 399 -21.20 7.80 15.07
C SER A 399 -21.06 9.13 15.82
N SER A 400 -19.92 9.41 16.47
CA SER A 400 -19.66 10.69 17.14
C SER A 400 -19.33 11.80 16.17
N GLU A 401 -18.74 11.47 15.02
CA GLU A 401 -18.37 12.42 13.97
C GLU A 401 -19.30 12.28 12.75
N ASN A 402 -19.42 13.36 11.98
CA ASN A 402 -20.15 13.33 10.71
C ASN A 402 -19.24 13.00 9.51
N TYR A 403 -17.99 12.59 9.77
CA TYR A 403 -17.04 12.13 8.77
C TYR A 403 -16.39 10.80 9.18
N ILE A 404 -15.82 10.10 8.20
CA ILE A 404 -14.95 8.94 8.44
C ILE A 404 -13.49 9.39 8.56
N LEU A 405 -13.04 10.26 7.65
CA LEU A 405 -11.69 10.84 7.70
C LEU A 405 -11.75 12.36 7.45
N GLU A 406 -11.12 13.14 8.31
CA GLU A 406 -10.95 14.59 8.17
C GLU A 406 -9.47 14.98 8.06
N ILE A 407 -9.16 15.85 7.11
CA ILE A 407 -7.86 16.52 6.97
C ILE A 407 -8.11 18.02 7.16
N ASN A 408 -7.58 18.58 8.24
CA ASN A 408 -7.94 19.91 8.69
C ASN A 408 -6.71 20.82 8.84
N GLY A 409 -6.68 21.91 8.06
CA GLY A 409 -5.71 22.99 8.25
C GLY A 409 -4.25 22.64 7.91
N VAL A 410 -4.00 21.52 7.23
CA VAL A 410 -2.66 20.95 7.03
C VAL A 410 -2.34 20.71 5.55
N ASN A 411 -1.06 20.73 5.20
CA ASN A 411 -0.57 20.50 3.84
C ASN A 411 0.26 19.22 3.78
N ASP A 412 0.53 18.72 2.58
CA ASP A 412 1.44 17.57 2.37
C ASP A 412 0.97 16.30 3.10
N VAL A 413 -0.30 15.92 2.84
CA VAL A 413 -0.89 14.68 3.36
C VAL A 413 -1.13 13.74 2.19
N VAL A 414 -0.73 12.48 2.35
CA VAL A 414 -0.95 11.42 1.35
C VAL A 414 -1.82 10.32 1.95
N LEU A 415 -2.94 10.00 1.30
CA LEU A 415 -3.76 8.82 1.55
C LEU A 415 -3.57 7.83 0.39
N ASP A 416 -3.03 6.63 0.68
CA ASP A 416 -2.70 5.65 -0.36
C ASP A 416 -3.24 4.24 -0.07
N ASN A 417 -3.99 3.69 -1.03
CA ASN A 417 -4.51 2.33 -0.97
C ASN A 417 -5.43 2.05 0.25
N LEU A 418 -6.34 2.97 0.57
CA LEU A 418 -7.29 2.85 1.68
C LEU A 418 -8.72 2.61 1.18
N GLU A 419 -9.55 1.92 1.97
CA GLU A 419 -11.00 1.85 1.75
C GLU A 419 -11.72 2.66 2.85
N ILE A 420 -12.37 3.75 2.46
CA ILE A 420 -13.23 4.58 3.31
C ILE A 420 -14.68 4.18 3.07
N ASN A 421 -15.31 3.54 4.05
CA ASN A 421 -16.57 2.83 3.84
C ASN A 421 -17.55 3.04 5.00
N GLY A 422 -18.57 3.86 4.79
CA GLY A 422 -19.57 4.17 5.83
C GLY A 422 -20.54 3.03 6.16
N GLY A 423 -20.43 1.88 5.48
CA GLY A 423 -21.35 0.77 5.61
C GLY A 423 -22.79 1.11 5.20
N GLY A 424 -23.70 0.17 5.41
CA GLY A 424 -25.10 0.35 5.01
C GLY A 424 -25.33 0.14 3.50
N SER A 425 -26.59 0.21 3.13
CA SER A 425 -27.10 -0.13 1.82
C SER A 425 -28.18 0.81 1.31
N GLU A 426 -28.71 1.73 2.13
CA GLU A 426 -29.79 2.64 1.76
C GLU A 426 -29.65 4.02 2.41
N THR A 427 -30.33 5.03 1.86
CA THR A 427 -30.24 6.40 2.41
C THR A 427 -30.72 6.46 3.86
N GLY A 428 -29.87 6.98 4.74
CA GLY A 428 -30.13 7.11 6.17
C GLY A 428 -29.53 5.99 7.02
N ASP A 429 -28.86 5.01 6.42
CA ASP A 429 -28.23 3.90 7.14
C ASP A 429 -27.04 4.32 8.02
N ASN A 430 -26.39 5.44 7.69
CA ASN A 430 -25.31 6.01 8.48
C ASN A 430 -25.44 7.52 8.65
N GLY A 431 -24.72 8.05 9.65
CA GLY A 431 -24.73 9.46 10.03
C GLY A 431 -23.63 10.31 9.39
N PHE A 432 -22.92 9.79 8.39
CA PHE A 432 -21.77 10.46 7.78
C PHE A 432 -22.18 11.42 6.67
N ASP A 433 -21.98 12.71 6.90
CA ASP A 433 -22.06 13.75 5.86
C ASP A 433 -20.92 13.59 4.84
N TYR A 434 -19.77 13.08 5.28
CA TYR A 434 -18.56 12.98 4.46
C TYR A 434 -17.89 11.61 4.63
N GLY A 435 -17.49 10.97 3.52
CA GLY A 435 -16.48 9.91 3.61
C GLY A 435 -15.14 10.54 3.99
N ILE A 436 -14.67 11.45 3.14
CA ILE A 436 -13.47 12.26 3.40
C ILE A 436 -13.84 13.75 3.40
N LEU A 437 -13.43 14.48 4.44
CA LEU A 437 -13.53 15.93 4.54
C LEU A 437 -12.12 16.54 4.48
N VAL A 438 -11.88 17.43 3.50
CA VAL A 438 -10.65 18.22 3.38
C VAL A 438 -11.02 19.69 3.56
N SER A 439 -10.47 20.33 4.59
CA SER A 439 -10.85 21.68 5.00
C SER A 439 -9.61 22.52 5.31
N GLY A 440 -9.42 23.63 4.59
CA GLY A 440 -8.28 24.52 4.79
C GLY A 440 -6.92 23.85 4.58
N ALA A 441 -6.87 22.83 3.73
CA ALA A 441 -5.77 21.89 3.65
C ALA A 441 -5.22 21.75 2.22
N GLY A 442 -3.91 21.55 2.12
CA GLY A 442 -3.20 21.44 0.85
C GLY A 442 -2.96 22.78 0.15
N THR A 443 -1.90 22.82 -0.66
CA THR A 443 -1.60 23.90 -1.61
C THR A 443 -1.12 23.31 -2.94
N GLY A 444 -1.08 24.10 -4.01
CA GLY A 444 -0.56 23.62 -5.30
C GLY A 444 0.89 23.08 -5.27
N SER A 445 1.70 23.47 -4.28
CA SER A 445 3.05 22.93 -4.07
C SER A 445 3.09 21.70 -3.16
N ASN A 446 2.17 21.65 -2.19
CA ASN A 446 2.10 20.63 -1.13
C ASN A 446 0.63 20.18 -0.99
N PRO A 447 0.11 19.40 -1.93
CA PRO A 447 -1.30 19.06 -1.99
C PRO A 447 -1.70 18.09 -0.88
N VAL A 448 -3.00 17.90 -0.71
CA VAL A 448 -3.54 16.65 -0.15
C VAL A 448 -3.72 15.67 -1.31
N GLU A 449 -3.00 14.55 -1.30
CA GLU A 449 -3.04 13.53 -2.35
C GLU A 449 -3.82 12.31 -1.88
N ILE A 450 -4.90 11.96 -2.59
CA ILE A 450 -5.74 10.78 -2.33
C ILE A 450 -5.62 9.86 -3.53
N LYS A 451 -5.02 8.69 -3.35
CA LYS A 451 -4.74 7.77 -4.46
C LYS A 451 -4.97 6.30 -4.14
N ASN A 452 -5.18 5.53 -5.21
CA ASN A 452 -5.39 4.07 -5.16
C ASN A 452 -6.52 3.65 -4.20
N SER A 453 -7.40 4.57 -3.82
CA SER A 453 -8.30 4.41 -2.68
C SER A 453 -9.73 4.18 -3.14
N ALA A 454 -10.58 3.70 -2.24
CA ALA A 454 -12.01 3.53 -2.49
C ALA A 454 -12.81 4.33 -1.47
N VAL A 455 -13.76 5.15 -1.91
CA VAL A 455 -14.71 5.86 -1.04
C VAL A 455 -16.12 5.39 -1.39
N LYS A 456 -16.81 4.77 -0.43
CA LYS A 456 -18.13 4.18 -0.69
C LYS A 456 -19.06 4.15 0.52
N ASN A 457 -20.33 3.90 0.22
CA ASN A 457 -21.41 3.71 1.19
C ASN A 457 -21.58 4.89 2.15
N ILE A 458 -21.58 6.11 1.62
CA ILE A 458 -21.83 7.32 2.40
C ILE A 458 -23.30 7.70 2.24
N TRP A 459 -24.14 7.21 3.14
CA TRP A 459 -25.59 7.16 2.94
C TRP A 459 -26.39 8.17 3.77
N ASN A 460 -25.76 9.06 4.53
CA ASN A 460 -26.50 10.11 5.22
C ASN A 460 -27.25 11.02 4.22
N THR A 461 -28.33 11.64 4.69
CA THR A 461 -29.09 12.58 3.86
C THR A 461 -28.25 13.81 3.51
N SER A 462 -27.99 13.96 2.23
CA SER A 462 -27.17 15.02 1.61
C SER A 462 -25.66 14.83 1.68
N SER A 463 -25.21 13.63 2.00
CA SER A 463 -23.79 13.29 2.10
C SER A 463 -23.03 13.42 0.78
N ASN A 464 -21.71 13.54 0.91
CA ASN A 464 -20.74 13.47 -0.17
C ASN A 464 -19.72 12.36 0.11
N GLY A 465 -19.21 11.70 -0.94
CA GLY A 465 -18.06 10.82 -0.82
C GLY A 465 -16.85 11.60 -0.31
N ILE A 466 -16.43 12.61 -1.08
CA ILE A 466 -15.32 13.51 -0.74
C ILE A 466 -15.82 14.96 -0.76
N ASN A 467 -15.47 15.73 0.26
CA ASN A 467 -15.75 17.17 0.35
C ASN A 467 -14.45 17.96 0.49
N VAL A 468 -14.30 19.00 -0.31
CA VAL A 468 -13.11 19.86 -0.37
C VAL A 468 -13.56 21.31 -0.22
N GLU A 469 -13.11 21.96 0.86
CA GLU A 469 -13.59 23.30 1.21
C GLU A 469 -12.52 24.19 1.86
N ASN A 470 -12.88 25.46 2.08
CA ASN A 470 -12.05 26.45 2.77
C ASN A 470 -10.68 26.70 2.11
N SER A 471 -10.67 26.87 0.78
CA SER A 471 -9.44 27.14 0.01
C SER A 471 -8.44 25.98 0.04
N SER A 472 -8.96 24.75 0.04
CA SER A 472 -8.13 23.54 -0.01
C SER A 472 -7.60 23.26 -1.41
N TYR A 473 -6.52 22.48 -1.50
CA TYR A 473 -5.97 21.96 -2.75
C TYR A 473 -5.78 20.44 -2.68
N VAL A 474 -6.49 19.69 -3.53
CA VAL A 474 -6.42 18.21 -3.56
C VAL A 474 -5.97 17.65 -4.91
N LEU A 475 -5.29 16.51 -4.88
CA LEU A 475 -5.10 15.62 -6.01
C LEU A 475 -5.84 14.32 -5.70
N VAL A 476 -6.83 13.95 -6.51
CA VAL A 476 -7.55 12.67 -6.33
C VAL A 476 -7.42 11.85 -7.61
N HIS A 477 -6.81 10.67 -7.50
CA HIS A 477 -6.53 9.85 -8.68
C HIS A 477 -6.45 8.34 -8.44
N HIS A 478 -6.60 7.56 -9.50
CA HIS A 478 -6.56 6.08 -9.45
C HIS A 478 -7.51 5.49 -8.39
N SER A 479 -8.61 6.21 -8.11
CA SER A 479 -9.51 5.90 -7.01
C SER A 479 -10.92 5.62 -7.50
N SER A 480 -11.69 4.87 -6.73
CA SER A 480 -13.09 4.57 -7.02
C SER A 480 -14.01 5.27 -6.02
N ILE A 481 -14.99 6.03 -6.50
CA ILE A 481 -15.99 6.71 -5.66
C ILE A 481 -17.39 6.23 -6.06
N SER A 482 -18.11 5.62 -5.13
CA SER A 482 -19.41 4.99 -5.40
C SER A 482 -20.33 5.06 -4.19
N SER A 483 -21.58 4.62 -4.32
CA SER A 483 -22.50 4.44 -3.20
C SER A 483 -22.59 5.66 -2.27
N PHE A 484 -22.95 6.82 -2.79
CA PHE A 484 -23.14 8.05 -2.01
C PHE A 484 -24.52 8.64 -2.27
N HIS A 485 -25.08 9.37 -1.30
CA HIS A 485 -26.44 9.88 -1.45
C HIS A 485 -26.52 11.08 -2.41
N LYS A 486 -25.69 12.13 -2.29
CA LYS A 486 -25.76 13.29 -3.20
C LYS A 486 -24.58 13.45 -4.14
N ARG A 487 -23.33 13.45 -3.64
CA ARG A 487 -22.19 13.81 -4.48
C ARG A 487 -21.02 12.86 -4.33
N GLY A 488 -20.35 12.56 -5.44
CA GLY A 488 -19.10 11.80 -5.41
C GLY A 488 -18.02 12.66 -4.76
N ILE A 489 -17.67 13.77 -5.42
CA ILE A 489 -16.76 14.78 -4.92
C ILE A 489 -17.34 16.19 -5.08
N ARG A 490 -17.15 17.04 -4.06
CA ARG A 490 -17.56 18.46 -4.07
C ARG A 490 -16.40 19.38 -3.68
N PHE A 491 -16.16 20.39 -4.51
CA PHE A 491 -15.27 21.52 -4.26
C PHE A 491 -16.07 22.78 -3.97
N ILE A 492 -15.72 23.50 -2.91
CA ILE A 492 -16.28 24.82 -2.57
C ILE A 492 -15.13 25.79 -2.34
N ASN A 493 -15.04 26.84 -3.15
CA ASN A 493 -13.94 27.83 -3.10
C ASN A 493 -12.58 27.14 -2.94
N SER A 494 -12.32 26.10 -3.73
CA SER A 494 -11.16 25.22 -3.59
C SER A 494 -10.61 24.81 -4.95
N GLU A 495 -9.40 24.30 -4.97
CA GLU A 495 -8.67 23.98 -6.18
C GLU A 495 -8.21 22.52 -6.20
N GLY A 496 -7.81 22.01 -7.36
CA GLY A 496 -7.20 20.67 -7.40
C GLY A 496 -7.16 20.05 -8.79
N LYS A 497 -6.81 18.76 -8.80
CA LYS A 497 -6.89 17.89 -9.97
C LYS A 497 -7.63 16.61 -9.63
N PHE A 498 -8.51 16.19 -10.52
CA PHE A 498 -9.34 15.00 -10.37
C PHE A 498 -9.18 14.12 -11.61
N TYR A 499 -8.40 13.04 -11.50
CA TYR A 499 -8.01 12.29 -12.71
C TYR A 499 -7.78 10.80 -12.55
N ASP A 500 -7.90 10.02 -13.62
CA ASP A 500 -7.75 8.56 -13.60
C ASP A 500 -8.68 7.88 -12.56
N ASN A 501 -9.87 8.42 -12.29
CA ASN A 501 -10.82 7.86 -11.33
C ASN A 501 -12.00 7.16 -12.01
N ASP A 502 -12.62 6.25 -11.27
CA ASP A 502 -13.93 5.68 -11.59
C ASP A 502 -14.96 6.22 -10.60
N VAL A 503 -15.93 7.01 -11.08
CA VAL A 503 -17.00 7.59 -10.26
C VAL A 503 -18.35 7.13 -10.76
N LYS A 504 -19.08 6.46 -9.87
CA LYS A 504 -20.36 5.85 -10.18
C LYS A 504 -21.48 6.43 -9.34
N GLY A 505 -22.55 6.85 -10.00
CA GLY A 505 -23.82 7.15 -9.36
C GLY A 505 -24.66 5.90 -9.14
N ASP A 506 -24.62 5.29 -7.95
CA ASP A 506 -25.40 4.07 -7.70
C ASP A 506 -26.91 4.33 -7.58
N SER A 507 -27.71 3.46 -8.21
CA SER A 507 -29.14 3.38 -7.97
C SER A 507 -29.39 2.52 -6.75
N VAL A 508 -29.57 3.17 -5.62
CA VAL A 508 -29.84 2.53 -4.35
C VAL A 508 -31.28 2.82 -3.96
N ASP A 509 -32.00 1.76 -3.57
CA ASP A 509 -33.43 1.75 -3.17
C ASP A 509 -34.47 2.07 -4.24
N GLY A 510 -34.08 2.02 -5.52
CA GLY A 510 -35.00 2.34 -6.62
C GLY A 510 -35.47 3.79 -6.62
N THR A 511 -34.75 4.69 -5.94
CA THR A 511 -34.90 6.14 -6.03
C THR A 511 -33.51 6.72 -6.33
N THR A 512 -33.20 7.18 -7.55
CA THR A 512 -31.86 7.73 -7.77
C THR A 512 -31.82 9.16 -7.23
N ARG A 513 -30.90 9.37 -6.29
CA ARG A 513 -30.74 10.61 -5.49
C ARG A 513 -29.37 11.24 -5.64
N VAL A 514 -28.52 10.64 -6.49
CA VAL A 514 -27.25 11.21 -6.96
C VAL A 514 -27.54 12.57 -7.57
N GLN A 515 -26.99 13.61 -6.96
CA GLN A 515 -27.09 14.96 -7.47
C GLN A 515 -26.02 15.19 -8.52
N ASN A 516 -24.74 15.02 -8.17
CA ASN A 516 -23.63 15.23 -9.10
C ASN A 516 -22.52 14.21 -8.83
N LEU A 517 -21.78 13.75 -9.85
CA LEU A 517 -20.58 12.94 -9.58
C LEU A 517 -19.42 13.84 -9.13
N VAL A 518 -19.18 14.91 -9.88
CA VAL A 518 -18.18 15.96 -9.60
C VAL A 518 -18.88 17.31 -9.53
N ASN A 519 -18.64 18.07 -8.46
CA ASN A 519 -19.30 19.36 -8.26
C ASN A 519 -18.32 20.46 -7.86
N LEU A 520 -18.30 21.54 -8.63
CA LEU A 520 -17.50 22.75 -8.37
C LEU A 520 -18.42 23.92 -8.05
N TRP A 521 -18.20 24.52 -6.88
CA TRP A 521 -18.99 25.61 -6.33
C TRP A 521 -18.13 26.77 -5.83
N GLY A 522 -18.74 27.95 -5.77
CA GLY A 522 -18.23 29.11 -5.03
C GLY A 522 -16.79 29.53 -5.36
N GLY A 523 -16.43 29.60 -6.64
CA GLY A 523 -15.10 30.06 -7.06
C GLY A 523 -14.04 28.95 -7.18
N SER A 524 -14.46 27.69 -7.33
CA SER A 524 -13.52 26.56 -7.43
C SER A 524 -12.84 26.49 -8.81
N THR A 525 -11.57 26.05 -8.85
CA THR A 525 -10.81 25.84 -10.10
C THR A 525 -10.22 24.43 -10.13
N VAL A 526 -10.70 23.55 -11.03
CA VAL A 526 -10.28 22.13 -11.03
C VAL A 526 -9.99 21.64 -12.45
N GLU A 527 -8.90 20.88 -12.60
CA GLU A 527 -8.57 20.10 -13.80
C GLU A 527 -9.13 18.67 -13.65
N ILE A 528 -9.95 18.21 -14.58
CA ILE A 528 -10.74 16.98 -14.51
C ILE A 528 -10.45 16.14 -15.76
N TYR A 529 -9.70 15.04 -15.63
CA TYR A 529 -9.30 14.28 -16.82
C TYR A 529 -9.12 12.78 -16.67
N ASN A 530 -9.20 12.02 -17.76
CA ASN A 530 -9.07 10.55 -17.77
C ASN A 530 -10.00 9.83 -16.76
N ASN A 531 -11.12 10.45 -16.37
CA ASN A 531 -12.06 9.81 -15.46
C ASN A 531 -13.12 9.02 -16.25
N ILE A 532 -13.61 7.95 -15.64
CA ILE A 532 -14.82 7.25 -16.03
C ILE A 532 -15.94 7.75 -15.11
N LEU A 533 -16.89 8.50 -15.65
CA LEU A 533 -17.99 9.12 -14.91
C LEU A 533 -19.32 8.58 -15.42
N HIS A 534 -20.03 7.79 -14.62
CA HIS A 534 -21.21 7.09 -15.12
C HIS A 534 -22.34 6.88 -14.12
N ASP A 535 -23.52 6.53 -14.65
CA ASP A 535 -24.74 6.26 -13.89
C ASP A 535 -25.28 7.46 -13.07
N ALA A 536 -24.92 8.69 -13.44
CA ALA A 536 -25.52 9.90 -12.89
C ALA A 536 -26.98 10.07 -13.39
N LYS A 537 -27.95 9.47 -12.69
CA LYS A 537 -29.35 9.44 -13.14
C LYS A 537 -30.32 9.95 -12.08
N SER A 538 -31.44 10.52 -12.50
CA SER A 538 -32.64 10.79 -11.70
C SER A 538 -33.76 9.80 -12.09
N LEU A 539 -34.48 9.26 -11.11
CA LEU A 539 -35.58 8.32 -11.33
C LEU A 539 -36.87 9.13 -11.30
N SER A 540 -37.78 8.82 -12.22
CA SER A 540 -39.03 9.54 -12.38
C SER A 540 -39.80 9.67 -11.07
N GLY A 541 -40.12 10.90 -10.65
CA GLY A 541 -41.06 11.16 -9.56
C GLY A 541 -40.59 12.16 -8.49
N THR A 542 -39.28 12.37 -8.34
CA THR A 542 -38.57 13.49 -7.70
C THR A 542 -37.12 13.03 -7.56
N PRO A 543 -36.13 13.87 -7.88
CA PRO A 543 -36.24 15.31 -8.08
C PRO A 543 -36.65 15.77 -9.50
N THR A 544 -36.94 17.07 -9.63
CA THR A 544 -37.23 17.75 -10.91
C THR A 544 -35.99 18.39 -11.53
N TRP A 545 -34.81 18.11 -10.98
CA TRP A 545 -33.51 18.59 -11.45
C TRP A 545 -32.69 17.41 -11.96
N ASP A 546 -31.86 17.67 -12.96
CA ASP A 546 -31.00 16.66 -13.56
C ASP A 546 -29.90 16.21 -12.61
N SER A 547 -29.39 15.01 -12.86
CA SER A 547 -28.19 14.46 -12.23
C SER A 547 -26.99 14.58 -13.18
N PRO A 548 -26.24 15.69 -13.19
CA PRO A 548 -25.06 15.82 -14.03
C PRO A 548 -23.87 14.97 -13.55
N ALA A 549 -23.05 14.49 -14.48
CA ALA A 549 -21.74 13.95 -14.14
C ALA A 549 -20.82 15.05 -13.57
N ILE A 550 -20.73 16.20 -14.24
CA ILE A 550 -19.91 17.35 -13.80
C ILE A 550 -20.81 18.59 -13.72
N PHE A 551 -20.80 19.27 -12.57
CA PHE A 551 -21.53 20.52 -12.36
C PHE A 551 -20.61 21.67 -11.93
N VAL A 552 -20.48 22.69 -12.78
CA VAL A 552 -19.60 23.85 -12.58
C VAL A 552 -20.44 25.11 -12.37
N SER A 553 -20.38 25.72 -11.19
CA SER A 553 -21.21 26.90 -10.89
C SER A 553 -20.59 27.85 -9.87
N SER A 554 -21.03 29.11 -9.88
CA SER A 554 -20.77 30.09 -8.82
C SER A 554 -21.60 29.88 -7.56
N TYR A 555 -22.59 28.97 -7.59
CA TYR A 555 -23.45 28.70 -6.44
C TYR A 555 -22.66 28.22 -5.22
N GLY A 556 -23.17 28.48 -4.01
CA GLY A 556 -22.61 27.92 -2.78
C GLY A 556 -21.36 28.61 -2.22
N GLY A 557 -20.92 29.73 -2.79
CA GLY A 557 -19.82 30.55 -2.29
C GLY A 557 -19.61 31.84 -3.10
N ASP A 558 -18.46 32.49 -2.94
CA ASP A 558 -18.12 33.73 -3.63
C ASP A 558 -17.32 33.46 -4.91
N GLY A 559 -17.82 33.91 -6.06
CA GLY A 559 -17.07 33.88 -7.32
C GLY A 559 -17.50 32.78 -8.30
N ALA A 560 -17.11 32.95 -9.55
CA ALA A 560 -17.38 32.02 -10.63
C ALA A 560 -16.37 30.86 -10.60
N SER A 561 -16.86 29.64 -10.76
CA SER A 561 -15.99 28.45 -10.83
C SER A 561 -15.46 28.26 -12.25
N SER A 562 -14.30 27.64 -12.39
CA SER A 562 -13.74 27.23 -13.67
C SER A 562 -13.30 25.77 -13.67
N ALA A 563 -13.42 25.11 -14.82
CA ALA A 563 -12.98 23.74 -15.00
C ALA A 563 -12.23 23.56 -16.31
N ASP A 564 -11.13 22.81 -16.27
CA ASP A 564 -10.52 22.21 -17.45
C ASP A 564 -10.93 20.73 -17.47
N ILE A 565 -11.75 20.33 -18.43
CA ILE A 565 -12.42 19.04 -18.49
C ILE A 565 -11.96 18.34 -19.76
N HIS A 566 -11.08 17.35 -19.66
CA HIS A 566 -10.55 16.70 -20.85
C HIS A 566 -10.32 15.20 -20.76
N ASP A 567 -10.39 14.50 -21.88
CA ASP A 567 -10.09 13.06 -21.96
C ASP A 567 -10.94 12.17 -21.00
N ASN A 568 -12.14 12.61 -20.60
CA ASN A 568 -13.03 11.81 -19.75
C ASN A 568 -13.98 10.94 -20.58
N GLU A 569 -14.36 9.79 -20.03
CA GLU A 569 -15.47 8.96 -20.52
C GLU A 569 -16.70 9.21 -19.65
N ILE A 570 -17.73 9.87 -20.21
CA ILE A 570 -18.93 10.29 -19.48
C ILE A 570 -20.16 9.65 -20.12
N TYR A 571 -20.84 8.77 -19.38
CA TYR A 571 -21.92 8.02 -20.01
C TYR A 571 -23.03 7.52 -19.09
N ASN A 572 -24.12 7.08 -19.74
CA ASN A 572 -25.22 6.38 -19.11
C ASN A 572 -25.80 7.19 -17.93
N GLY A 573 -26.13 8.46 -18.19
CA GLY A 573 -26.62 9.44 -17.21
C GLY A 573 -27.67 10.37 -17.80
N ASP A 574 -28.26 11.21 -16.96
CA ASP A 574 -29.21 12.23 -17.41
C ASP A 574 -28.47 13.33 -18.16
N SER A 575 -27.50 13.93 -17.49
CA SER A 575 -26.71 15.05 -17.99
C SER A 575 -25.21 14.76 -17.85
N GLY A 576 -24.41 15.13 -18.84
CA GLY A 576 -22.95 15.00 -18.78
C GLY A 576 -22.36 16.16 -17.98
N ILE A 577 -22.21 17.31 -18.64
CA ILE A 577 -21.59 18.51 -18.08
C ILE A 577 -22.62 19.63 -18.03
N ILE A 578 -22.78 20.26 -16.87
CA ILE A 578 -23.57 21.48 -16.73
C ILE A 578 -22.65 22.61 -16.28
N VAL A 579 -22.66 23.72 -17.03
CA VAL A 579 -21.91 24.94 -16.72
C VAL A 579 -22.90 26.04 -16.39
N SER A 580 -22.70 26.70 -15.25
CA SER A 580 -23.59 27.65 -14.56
C SER A 580 -24.83 27.03 -13.91
N SER A 581 -25.40 27.77 -12.94
CA SER A 581 -26.56 27.35 -12.16
C SER A 581 -27.73 28.34 -12.22
N VAL A 582 -28.95 27.82 -12.30
CA VAL A 582 -30.18 28.57 -12.08
C VAL A 582 -30.25 29.27 -10.72
N TYR A 583 -29.57 28.72 -9.71
CA TYR A 583 -29.61 29.19 -8.32
C TYR A 583 -28.74 30.43 -8.07
N SER A 584 -27.90 30.81 -9.01
CA SER A 584 -27.13 32.06 -8.97
C SER A 584 -27.85 33.15 -9.76
N GLU A 585 -27.94 34.37 -9.22
CA GLU A 585 -28.57 35.50 -9.95
C GLU A 585 -27.83 35.77 -11.27
N THR A 586 -26.49 35.85 -11.18
CA THR A 586 -25.55 35.88 -12.30
C THR A 586 -24.51 34.79 -12.10
N ASP A 587 -24.18 34.06 -13.16
CA ASP A 587 -23.16 33.01 -13.10
C ASP A 587 -22.28 33.08 -14.34
N THR A 588 -21.03 33.50 -14.15
CA THR A 588 -20.03 33.63 -15.20
C THR A 588 -19.02 32.49 -15.16
N SER A 589 -19.41 31.35 -14.58
CA SER A 589 -18.57 30.14 -14.54
C SER A 589 -18.23 29.69 -15.96
N SER A 590 -17.05 29.08 -16.09
CA SER A 590 -16.48 28.75 -17.39
C SER A 590 -15.90 27.34 -17.43
N ALA A 591 -15.88 26.73 -18.62
CA ALA A 591 -15.20 25.45 -18.81
C ALA A 591 -14.43 25.37 -20.13
N GLU A 592 -13.23 24.79 -20.09
CA GLU A 592 -12.58 24.23 -21.27
C GLU A 592 -12.96 22.74 -21.32
N ILE A 593 -13.62 22.30 -22.39
CA ILE A 593 -14.19 20.96 -22.50
C ILE A 593 -13.59 20.33 -23.75
N THR A 594 -12.57 19.49 -23.60
CA THR A 594 -11.82 18.97 -24.74
C THR A 594 -11.61 17.46 -24.76
N ASN A 595 -11.65 16.83 -25.92
CA ASN A 595 -11.33 15.40 -26.09
C ASN A 595 -12.12 14.43 -25.18
N ASN A 596 -13.30 14.82 -24.67
CA ASN A 596 -14.12 13.92 -23.86
C ASN A 596 -14.98 13.04 -24.77
N ASN A 597 -15.26 11.81 -24.32
CA ASN A 597 -16.23 10.92 -24.93
C ASN A 597 -17.53 10.96 -24.12
N LEU A 598 -18.58 11.57 -24.68
CA LEU A 598 -19.89 11.73 -24.07
C LEU A 598 -20.92 10.87 -24.79
N HIS A 599 -21.48 9.86 -24.12
CA HIS A 599 -22.45 8.97 -24.76
C HIS A 599 -23.53 8.37 -23.87
N ASP A 600 -24.64 7.94 -24.47
CA ASP A 600 -25.81 7.42 -23.75
C ASP A 600 -26.34 8.41 -22.69
N LEU A 601 -26.35 9.69 -23.06
CA LEU A 601 -26.81 10.81 -22.24
C LEU A 601 -28.07 11.43 -22.84
N ASN A 602 -28.97 11.95 -21.99
CA ASN A 602 -30.03 12.81 -22.49
C ASN A 602 -29.43 14.15 -22.93
N TRP A 603 -28.70 14.84 -22.05
CA TRP A 603 -27.99 16.09 -22.36
C TRP A 603 -26.49 15.91 -22.16
N ALA A 604 -25.68 16.15 -23.19
CA ALA A 604 -24.23 16.01 -23.06
C ALA A 604 -23.62 17.23 -22.36
N ILE A 605 -23.85 18.44 -22.90
CA ILE A 605 -23.42 19.71 -22.31
C ILE A 605 -24.63 20.65 -22.26
N ASN A 606 -24.93 21.18 -21.07
CA ASN A 606 -25.97 22.20 -20.90
C ASN A 606 -25.45 23.42 -20.13
N PHE A 607 -26.02 24.58 -20.47
CA PHE A 607 -25.81 25.80 -19.72
C PHE A 607 -27.12 26.32 -19.13
N GLU A 608 -27.09 26.77 -17.87
CA GLU A 608 -28.30 27.26 -17.18
C GLU A 608 -28.42 28.80 -17.14
N LYS A 609 -27.34 29.52 -17.47
CA LYS A 609 -27.28 30.99 -17.58
C LYS A 609 -26.59 31.42 -18.87
N SER A 610 -27.08 32.51 -19.46
CA SER A 610 -26.54 33.08 -20.71
C SER A 610 -25.17 33.73 -20.54
N SER A 611 -24.76 34.04 -19.31
CA SER A 611 -23.50 34.68 -18.98
C SER A 611 -22.32 33.72 -18.83
N ALA A 612 -22.56 32.40 -18.90
CA ALA A 612 -21.53 31.38 -18.86
C ALA A 612 -20.69 31.37 -20.13
N THR A 613 -19.47 30.84 -20.07
CA THR A 613 -18.59 30.70 -21.24
C THR A 613 -17.99 29.31 -21.31
N ALA A 614 -17.68 28.84 -22.51
CA ALA A 614 -16.93 27.61 -22.69
C ALA A 614 -16.20 27.56 -24.03
N VAL A 615 -15.19 26.70 -24.09
CA VAL A 615 -14.56 26.21 -25.32
C VAL A 615 -14.80 24.70 -25.37
N ILE A 616 -15.41 24.20 -26.45
CA ILE A 616 -15.83 22.80 -26.58
C ILE A 616 -15.17 22.22 -27.83
N HIS A 617 -14.06 21.49 -27.72
CA HIS A 617 -13.26 21.07 -28.90
C HIS A 617 -12.81 19.61 -28.83
N GLY A 618 -12.79 18.88 -29.94
CA GLY A 618 -12.27 17.51 -29.98
C GLY A 618 -13.13 16.47 -29.26
N ASN A 619 -14.30 16.82 -28.74
CA ASN A 619 -15.18 15.88 -28.04
C ASN A 619 -15.93 14.97 -29.01
N SER A 620 -16.33 13.80 -28.52
CA SER A 620 -17.18 12.82 -29.19
C SER A 620 -18.55 12.79 -28.52
N PHE A 621 -19.62 13.01 -29.29
CA PHE A 621 -21.01 12.98 -28.85
C PHE A 621 -21.74 11.79 -29.49
N ALA A 622 -21.52 10.58 -28.99
CA ALA A 622 -22.19 9.38 -29.51
C ALA A 622 -23.50 9.14 -28.74
N THR A 623 -24.60 8.76 -29.41
CA THR A 623 -25.87 8.41 -28.73
C THR A 623 -26.39 9.43 -27.69
N VAL A 624 -26.28 10.73 -27.98
CA VAL A 624 -26.84 11.80 -27.14
C VAL A 624 -28.08 12.45 -27.77
N ASN A 625 -29.08 12.84 -26.97
CA ASN A 625 -30.26 13.53 -27.51
C ASN A 625 -29.98 15.03 -27.77
N LYS A 626 -29.36 15.72 -26.81
CA LYS A 626 -28.91 17.12 -26.97
C LYS A 626 -27.41 17.19 -26.69
N ALA A 627 -26.63 17.65 -27.67
CA ALA A 627 -25.17 17.70 -27.53
C ALA A 627 -24.72 18.97 -26.79
N VAL A 628 -25.04 20.15 -27.31
CA VAL A 628 -24.71 21.43 -26.65
C VAL A 628 -25.96 22.31 -26.61
N ASN A 629 -26.43 22.59 -25.39
CA ASN A 629 -27.73 23.22 -25.15
C ASN A 629 -27.63 24.37 -24.15
N SER A 630 -28.56 25.31 -24.21
CA SER A 630 -28.70 26.42 -23.26
C SER A 630 -30.16 26.53 -22.81
N GLU A 631 -30.47 25.81 -21.73
CA GLU A 631 -31.83 25.62 -21.25
C GLU A 631 -31.86 25.55 -19.73
N ASN A 632 -32.92 26.14 -19.17
CA ASN A 632 -33.24 26.05 -17.75
C ASN A 632 -34.75 25.85 -17.56
N GLY A 633 -35.24 25.97 -16.32
CA GLY A 633 -36.66 25.79 -15.99
C GLY A 633 -37.64 26.72 -16.74
N ASP A 634 -37.16 27.84 -17.31
CA ASP A 634 -37.96 28.76 -18.12
C ASP A 634 -37.93 28.42 -19.63
N GLY A 635 -37.13 27.43 -20.03
CA GLY A 635 -36.97 26.95 -21.40
C GLY A 635 -35.61 27.32 -22.03
N VAL A 636 -35.52 27.13 -23.34
CA VAL A 636 -34.31 27.43 -24.12
C VAL A 636 -34.10 28.93 -24.23
N PHE A 637 -32.86 29.40 -24.03
CA PHE A 637 -32.48 30.80 -24.13
C PHE A 637 -31.22 30.98 -25.00
N MET A 638 -30.96 32.22 -25.42
CA MET A 638 -29.77 32.57 -26.20
C MET A 638 -28.59 32.91 -25.28
N MET A 639 -27.40 32.48 -25.66
CA MET A 639 -26.15 32.89 -25.01
C MET A 639 -25.78 34.35 -25.26
N ASP A 640 -25.18 35.01 -24.26
CA ASP A 640 -24.72 36.41 -24.36
C ASP A 640 -23.54 36.54 -25.33
N SER A 641 -22.75 35.48 -25.47
CA SER A 641 -21.61 35.38 -26.39
C SER A 641 -21.67 34.08 -27.19
N VAL A 642 -21.02 34.05 -28.36
CA VAL A 642 -20.93 32.83 -29.18
C VAL A 642 -20.01 31.84 -28.46
N ILE A 643 -20.50 30.61 -28.24
CA ILE A 643 -19.71 29.52 -27.67
C ILE A 643 -18.96 28.83 -28.80
N ASN A 644 -17.64 28.73 -28.67
CA ASN A 644 -16.82 28.04 -29.63
C ASN A 644 -16.91 26.53 -29.41
N ALA A 645 -17.57 25.83 -30.34
CA ALA A 645 -17.79 24.38 -30.34
C ALA A 645 -17.28 23.72 -31.63
N GLU A 646 -16.25 24.27 -32.24
CA GLU A 646 -15.61 23.70 -33.43
C GLU A 646 -14.90 22.37 -33.12
N ASN A 647 -14.64 21.59 -34.16
CA ASN A 647 -13.81 20.39 -34.14
C ASN A 647 -14.31 19.29 -33.20
N ASN A 648 -15.62 19.16 -33.00
CA ASN A 648 -16.23 18.01 -32.31
C ASN A 648 -16.80 16.98 -33.30
N TYR A 649 -16.85 15.72 -32.89
CA TYR A 649 -17.64 14.69 -33.57
C TYR A 649 -19.05 14.62 -32.96
N TRP A 650 -20.07 14.92 -33.76
CA TRP A 650 -21.45 15.06 -33.27
C TRP A 650 -22.26 13.76 -33.27
N GLY A 651 -21.60 12.60 -33.41
CA GLY A 651 -22.27 11.30 -33.55
C GLY A 651 -22.78 10.99 -34.96
N ALA A 652 -22.61 11.92 -35.91
CA ALA A 652 -22.95 11.71 -37.32
C ALA A 652 -22.03 12.53 -38.24
N ALA A 653 -21.62 11.95 -39.37
CA ALA A 653 -20.76 12.62 -40.36
C ALA A 653 -21.37 13.92 -40.91
N SER A 654 -22.71 14.02 -40.96
CA SER A 654 -23.42 15.23 -41.38
C SER A 654 -23.35 16.41 -40.40
N GLY A 655 -22.73 16.23 -39.24
CA GLY A 655 -22.67 17.24 -38.19
C GLY A 655 -23.93 17.26 -37.32
N PRO A 656 -24.06 18.27 -36.45
CA PRO A 656 -25.13 18.33 -35.46
C PRO A 656 -26.49 18.64 -36.11
N SER A 657 -27.56 18.31 -35.38
CA SER A 657 -28.94 18.70 -35.70
C SER A 657 -29.36 19.96 -34.90
N GLY A 658 -30.65 20.33 -34.89
CA GLY A 658 -31.15 21.54 -34.22
C GLY A 658 -30.94 22.78 -35.08
N GLU A 659 -30.08 23.70 -34.65
CA GLU A 659 -29.56 24.77 -35.52
C GLU A 659 -28.57 24.24 -36.57
N GLY A 660 -28.06 23.03 -36.37
CA GLY A 660 -27.33 22.26 -37.36
C GLY A 660 -28.27 21.55 -38.34
N ALA A 661 -27.80 21.37 -39.58
CA ALA A 661 -28.59 20.73 -40.64
C ALA A 661 -28.40 19.20 -40.72
N GLY A 662 -27.50 18.64 -39.92
CA GLY A 662 -27.17 17.22 -39.88
C GLY A 662 -28.10 16.38 -38.99
N ASP A 663 -27.71 15.12 -38.78
CA ASP A 663 -28.43 14.13 -37.96
C ASP A 663 -27.78 13.85 -36.59
N GLY A 664 -26.64 14.49 -36.29
CA GLY A 664 -25.95 14.31 -35.01
C GLY A 664 -26.70 14.91 -33.82
N GLY A 665 -26.09 14.85 -32.64
CA GLY A 665 -26.63 15.47 -31.42
C GLY A 665 -26.93 16.96 -31.65
N SER A 666 -28.06 17.44 -31.12
CA SER A 666 -28.55 18.77 -31.46
C SER A 666 -27.75 19.89 -30.80
N VAL A 667 -27.63 21.02 -31.50
CA VAL A 667 -27.11 22.30 -30.97
C VAL A 667 -28.18 23.39 -31.03
N VAL A 668 -28.06 24.37 -30.13
CA VAL A 668 -28.89 25.59 -30.08
C VAL A 668 -28.19 26.79 -30.73
N ALA A 669 -28.89 27.92 -30.80
CA ALA A 669 -28.35 29.13 -31.43
C ALA A 669 -27.23 29.76 -30.59
N ASN A 670 -26.33 30.51 -31.24
CA ASN A 670 -25.07 31.01 -30.67
C ASN A 670 -24.04 29.93 -30.26
N ILE A 671 -24.17 28.70 -30.79
CA ILE A 671 -23.12 27.68 -30.74
C ILE A 671 -22.41 27.65 -32.11
N ASP A 672 -21.12 27.93 -32.14
CA ASP A 672 -20.30 27.83 -33.34
C ASP A 672 -19.72 26.42 -33.48
N TYR A 673 -20.37 25.59 -34.29
CA TYR A 673 -20.05 24.17 -34.43
C TYR A 673 -19.28 23.82 -35.71
N ARG A 674 -18.86 24.83 -36.50
CA ARG A 674 -18.23 24.61 -37.81
C ARG A 674 -16.81 25.17 -37.82
N PRO A 675 -15.80 24.38 -38.21
CA PRO A 675 -15.91 23.05 -38.79
C PRO A 675 -16.17 21.96 -37.72
N TRP A 676 -16.82 20.84 -38.08
CA TRP A 676 -16.92 19.65 -37.22
C TRP A 676 -16.04 18.49 -37.72
N LEU A 677 -15.82 17.48 -36.89
CA LEU A 677 -15.12 16.25 -37.29
C LEU A 677 -16.11 15.29 -37.98
N LEU A 678 -15.71 14.72 -39.12
CA LEU A 678 -16.57 13.78 -39.88
C LEU A 678 -16.66 12.39 -39.23
N GLU A 679 -15.66 12.01 -38.44
CA GLU A 679 -15.59 10.79 -37.65
C GLU A 679 -14.87 11.07 -36.33
N GLU A 680 -15.04 10.19 -35.34
CA GLU A 680 -14.35 10.27 -34.06
C GLU A 680 -12.82 10.21 -34.24
N GLY A 681 -12.09 11.15 -33.64
CA GLY A 681 -10.64 11.30 -33.85
C GLY A 681 -10.25 11.73 -35.27
N GLY A 682 -11.22 12.16 -36.07
CA GLY A 682 -11.06 12.49 -37.48
C GLY A 682 -10.18 13.71 -37.74
N THR A 683 -9.92 13.96 -39.02
CA THR A 683 -9.11 15.09 -39.46
C THR A 683 -9.82 16.43 -39.22
N ILE A 684 -9.11 17.44 -38.72
CA ILE A 684 -9.58 18.83 -38.65
C ILE A 684 -9.63 19.42 -40.07
N TYR A 685 -10.75 20.06 -40.40
CA TYR A 685 -10.99 20.75 -41.66
C TYR A 685 -11.06 22.26 -41.42
N ASP A 686 -10.86 23.07 -42.44
CA ASP A 686 -11.09 24.53 -42.35
C ASP A 686 -12.58 24.88 -42.55
N GLN A 687 -13.34 23.99 -43.20
CA GLN A 687 -14.77 24.11 -43.37
C GLN A 687 -15.42 22.74 -43.49
N THR A 688 -16.65 22.61 -43.01
CA THR A 688 -17.49 21.44 -43.23
C THR A 688 -18.86 21.83 -43.77
N ILE A 689 -19.43 20.95 -44.59
CA ILE A 689 -20.75 21.11 -45.21
C ILE A 689 -21.56 19.84 -44.97
N ALA A 690 -22.80 20.01 -44.49
CA ALA A 690 -23.74 18.93 -44.26
C ALA A 690 -24.43 18.57 -45.58
N LEU A 691 -24.44 17.28 -45.91
CA LEU A 691 -25.14 16.70 -47.04
C LEU A 691 -26.48 16.19 -46.54
N THR A 692 -27.51 17.02 -46.64
CA THR A 692 -28.78 16.82 -45.93
C THR A 692 -29.84 16.09 -46.76
N GLU A 693 -29.64 15.99 -48.06
CA GLU A 693 -30.62 15.46 -49.01
C GLU A 693 -30.28 14.03 -49.43
N VAL A 694 -31.01 13.06 -48.89
CA VAL A 694 -30.88 11.64 -49.28
C VAL A 694 -31.26 11.47 -50.75
N ASN A 695 -30.32 11.00 -51.58
CA ASN A 695 -30.45 10.91 -53.03
C ASN A 695 -30.77 12.25 -53.75
N GLY A 696 -30.56 13.38 -53.08
CA GLY A 696 -30.69 14.73 -53.65
C GLY A 696 -29.34 15.38 -53.90
N TRP A 697 -29.35 16.56 -54.52
CA TRP A 697 -28.14 17.34 -54.79
C TRP A 697 -27.96 18.41 -53.70
N THR A 698 -26.84 18.35 -52.97
CA THR A 698 -26.42 19.38 -52.02
C THR A 698 -25.39 20.29 -52.66
N LEU A 699 -25.62 21.60 -52.62
CA LEU A 699 -24.64 22.61 -53.00
C LEU A 699 -23.50 22.63 -51.98
N ILE A 700 -22.29 22.28 -52.41
CA ILE A 700 -21.09 22.30 -51.57
C ILE A 700 -20.16 23.48 -51.90
N SER A 701 -20.51 24.33 -52.87
CA SER A 701 -19.81 25.59 -53.13
C SER A 701 -20.74 26.64 -53.76
N ALA A 702 -20.58 27.91 -53.43
CA ALA A 702 -21.34 28.98 -54.08
C ALA A 702 -20.84 29.24 -55.52
N PRO A 703 -21.72 29.44 -56.51
CA PRO A 703 -21.31 29.92 -57.83
C PRO A 703 -20.85 31.38 -57.70
N GLN A 704 -19.60 31.67 -58.06
CA GLN A 704 -19.05 33.03 -58.03
C GLN A 704 -18.60 33.47 -59.43
N LEU A 705 -19.09 34.62 -59.87
CA LEU A 705 -18.55 35.37 -61.00
C LEU A 705 -17.30 36.12 -60.53
N LEU A 706 -16.12 35.70 -60.99
CA LEU A 706 -14.90 36.47 -60.77
C LEU A 706 -14.99 37.77 -61.56
N SER A 707 -15.16 38.89 -60.86
CA SER A 707 -15.12 40.21 -61.50
C SER A 707 -13.71 40.54 -61.99
N ASP A 708 -12.66 40.00 -61.34
CA ASP A 708 -11.27 39.99 -61.80
C ASP A 708 -10.52 38.74 -61.29
N ALA A 709 -9.59 38.20 -62.09
CA ALA A 709 -8.77 37.05 -61.70
C ALA A 709 -7.83 37.44 -60.55
N PRO A 710 -7.66 36.59 -59.51
CA PRO A 710 -6.72 36.88 -58.43
C PRO A 710 -5.29 36.84 -58.99
N ALA A 711 -4.47 37.82 -58.61
CA ALA A 711 -3.04 37.79 -58.89
C ALA A 711 -2.39 36.75 -57.98
N VAL A 712 -2.08 35.57 -58.52
CA VAL A 712 -1.29 34.55 -57.82
C VAL A 712 0.19 34.92 -57.99
N ALA A 713 0.87 35.24 -56.90
CA ALA A 713 2.32 35.38 -56.88
C ALA A 713 2.95 34.03 -56.54
N SER A 714 3.99 33.61 -57.26
CA SER A 714 4.85 32.51 -56.82
C SER A 714 5.88 33.01 -55.81
N ASP A 715 6.30 32.15 -54.89
CA ASP A 715 7.19 32.44 -53.75
C ASP A 715 8.64 32.87 -54.13
N ASP A 716 8.93 33.02 -55.41
CA ASP A 716 10.23 33.40 -55.97
C ASP A 716 10.19 34.63 -56.89
N GLY A 717 9.08 35.38 -56.90
CA GLY A 717 9.02 36.70 -57.56
C GLY A 717 8.98 36.67 -59.09
N GLY A 718 8.53 35.56 -59.70
CA GLY A 718 8.22 35.45 -61.12
C GLY A 718 6.73 35.63 -61.41
N SER A 719 6.38 36.23 -62.55
CA SER A 719 4.99 36.39 -63.00
C SER A 719 4.35 35.04 -63.32
N ALA A 720 3.28 34.66 -62.60
CA ALA A 720 2.41 33.57 -63.00
C ALA A 720 1.72 33.92 -64.34
N ALA A 721 1.93 33.10 -65.37
CA ALA A 721 1.22 33.22 -66.63
C ALA A 721 0.18 32.10 -66.75
N LEU A 722 -1.08 32.45 -66.97
CA LEU A 722 -2.06 31.52 -67.53
C LEU A 722 -1.54 31.05 -68.90
N LEU A 723 -1.70 29.76 -69.21
CA LEU A 723 -1.34 29.19 -70.52
C LEU A 723 -2.59 28.55 -71.15
N VAL A 724 -2.74 28.68 -72.46
CA VAL A 724 -3.77 28.06 -73.30
C VAL A 724 -3.10 27.05 -74.23
N TYR A 725 -3.67 25.85 -74.38
CA TYR A 725 -3.11 24.79 -75.23
C TYR A 725 -3.58 24.97 -76.68
N GLU A 726 -2.67 25.34 -77.59
CA GLU A 726 -2.93 25.52 -79.03
C GLU A 726 -1.89 24.74 -79.84
N GLY A 727 -2.34 23.98 -80.85
CA GLY A 727 -1.45 23.37 -81.85
C GLY A 727 -0.48 22.29 -81.35
N GLY A 728 -0.63 21.82 -80.11
CA GLY A 728 0.24 20.79 -79.51
C GLY A 728 1.14 21.29 -78.37
N GLU A 729 1.15 22.59 -78.06
CA GLU A 729 1.94 23.19 -76.97
C GLU A 729 1.12 24.22 -76.16
N PHE A 730 1.57 24.53 -74.95
CA PHE A 730 0.96 25.52 -74.05
C PHE A 730 1.58 26.91 -74.28
N VAL A 731 0.75 27.93 -74.56
CA VAL A 731 1.17 29.32 -74.86
C VAL A 731 0.45 30.34 -73.98
N SER A 732 1.08 31.48 -73.66
CA SER A 732 0.42 32.56 -72.89
C SER A 732 -0.69 33.26 -73.71
N PRO A 733 -1.87 33.55 -73.13
CA PRO A 733 -2.97 34.17 -73.84
C PRO A 733 -2.58 35.58 -74.27
N SER A 734 -2.66 35.88 -75.57
CA SER A 734 -2.48 37.24 -76.07
C SER A 734 -3.69 38.11 -75.72
N GLU A 735 -3.46 39.40 -75.44
CA GLU A 735 -4.38 40.41 -74.88
C GLU A 735 -5.71 40.69 -75.61
N PHE A 736 -6.20 39.83 -76.51
CA PHE A 736 -7.40 40.07 -77.33
C PHE A 736 -8.42 38.92 -77.39
N SER A 737 -8.57 38.11 -76.35
CA SER A 737 -9.80 37.32 -76.15
C SER A 737 -10.60 37.88 -74.98
N ALA A 738 -11.49 38.83 -75.27
CA ALA A 738 -12.39 39.46 -74.30
C ALA A 738 -13.48 38.53 -73.71
N ASP A 739 -13.44 37.22 -73.96
CA ASP A 739 -14.53 36.27 -73.63
C ASP A 739 -14.05 34.97 -72.95
N MET A 740 -13.20 35.05 -71.93
CA MET A 740 -13.05 33.96 -70.97
C MET A 740 -13.08 34.47 -69.52
N LYS A 741 -14.29 34.82 -69.06
CA LYS A 741 -14.63 34.85 -67.63
C LYS A 741 -15.80 33.89 -67.41
N LYS A 742 -15.50 32.61 -67.15
CA LYS A 742 -16.50 31.62 -66.74
C LYS A 742 -16.44 31.45 -65.22
N PRO A 743 -17.58 31.33 -64.52
CA PRO A 743 -17.57 31.00 -63.11
C PRO A 743 -16.87 29.65 -62.90
N VAL A 744 -16.25 29.46 -61.74
CA VAL A 744 -16.10 28.09 -61.23
C VAL A 744 -17.53 27.64 -60.95
N GLY A 745 -18.01 26.65 -61.70
CA GLY A 745 -19.35 26.10 -61.52
C GLY A 745 -19.56 25.72 -60.07
N ALA A 746 -20.77 25.92 -59.56
CA ALA A 746 -21.14 25.41 -58.25
C ALA A 746 -20.87 23.90 -58.20
N PHE A 747 -20.23 23.46 -57.12
CA PHE A 747 -20.02 22.05 -56.83
C PHE A 747 -21.26 21.52 -56.13
N TYR A 748 -21.75 20.37 -56.59
CA TYR A 748 -22.85 19.66 -55.98
C TYR A 748 -22.43 18.23 -55.67
N ALA A 749 -22.76 17.75 -54.48
CA ALA A 749 -22.62 16.35 -54.13
C ALA A 749 -24.01 15.72 -53.98
N LYS A 750 -24.12 14.46 -54.41
CA LYS A 750 -25.28 13.61 -54.16
C LYS A 750 -24.83 12.36 -53.43
N THR A 751 -25.51 12.05 -52.34
CA THR A 751 -25.20 10.91 -51.47
C THR A 751 -26.38 9.96 -51.35
N GLU A 752 -26.07 8.70 -51.06
CA GLU A 752 -27.06 7.65 -50.80
C GLU A 752 -27.75 7.82 -49.45
N ASN A 753 -27.10 8.46 -48.48
CA ASN A 753 -27.59 8.82 -47.14
C ASN A 753 -27.12 10.24 -46.77
N LYS A 754 -27.57 10.80 -45.64
CA LYS A 754 -26.98 12.05 -45.14
C LYS A 754 -25.50 11.84 -44.79
N GLY A 755 -24.69 12.87 -44.94
CA GLY A 755 -23.25 12.80 -44.70
C GLY A 755 -22.61 14.17 -44.58
N GLY A 756 -21.29 14.25 -44.53
CA GLY A 756 -20.56 15.51 -44.48
C GLY A 756 -19.39 15.55 -45.45
N VAL A 757 -19.02 16.75 -45.87
CA VAL A 757 -17.81 17.03 -46.67
C VAL A 757 -16.93 17.99 -45.88
N GLY A 758 -15.66 17.63 -45.73
CA GLY A 758 -14.64 18.49 -45.14
C GLY A 758 -13.75 19.10 -46.21
N PHE A 759 -13.37 20.36 -46.01
CA PHE A 759 -12.47 21.10 -46.89
C PHE A 759 -11.22 21.52 -46.13
N LYS A 760 -10.05 21.34 -46.77
CA LYS A 760 -8.80 21.94 -46.35
C LYS A 760 -8.34 22.95 -47.39
N TYR A 761 -8.02 24.15 -46.95
CA TYR A 761 -7.41 25.18 -47.77
C TYR A 761 -5.93 24.88 -47.94
N ALA A 762 -5.40 25.11 -49.15
CA ALA A 762 -3.97 25.00 -49.41
C ALA A 762 -3.21 26.14 -48.70
N GLU A 763 -2.00 25.87 -48.18
CA GLU A 763 -1.16 26.86 -47.49
C GLU A 763 -0.81 28.09 -48.35
N SER A 764 -0.81 27.95 -49.68
CA SER A 764 -0.59 29.03 -50.65
C SER A 764 -1.86 29.82 -51.02
N GLY A 765 -2.98 29.59 -50.31
CA GLY A 765 -4.21 30.36 -50.46
C GLY A 765 -4.03 31.83 -50.02
N PRO A 766 -4.86 32.77 -50.52
CA PRO A 766 -4.71 34.18 -50.17
C PRO A 766 -4.92 34.41 -48.66
N ALA A 767 -3.81 34.59 -47.94
CA ALA A 767 -3.69 35.03 -46.54
C ALA A 767 -4.74 34.49 -45.55
N ASN A 768 -4.39 33.37 -44.91
CA ASN A 768 -4.95 32.72 -43.71
C ASN A 768 -5.78 33.61 -42.75
N THR A 769 -7.02 33.91 -43.14
CA THR A 769 -8.10 34.33 -42.25
C THR A 769 -9.35 33.65 -42.75
N SER A 770 -10.03 32.86 -41.91
CA SER A 770 -11.37 32.37 -42.26
C SER A 770 -12.23 33.60 -42.55
N LYS A 771 -12.89 33.62 -43.70
CA LYS A 771 -13.85 34.66 -44.05
C LYS A 771 -15.19 34.00 -44.21
N ASP A 772 -16.18 34.48 -43.47
CA ASP A 772 -17.59 34.16 -43.70
C ASP A 772 -17.91 34.35 -45.18
N LEU A 773 -18.37 33.26 -45.82
CA LEU A 773 -18.70 33.19 -47.24
C LEU A 773 -19.98 33.97 -47.60
N THR A 774 -20.21 35.15 -47.02
CA THR A 774 -21.22 36.09 -47.53
C THR A 774 -20.79 36.66 -48.89
N VAL A 775 -19.49 36.63 -49.22
CA VAL A 775 -18.93 36.97 -50.54
C VAL A 775 -17.68 36.09 -50.80
N GLY A 776 -17.71 35.27 -51.85
CA GLY A 776 -16.92 34.04 -51.95
C GLY A 776 -15.55 34.10 -52.64
N TRP A 777 -14.86 32.96 -52.54
CA TRP A 777 -13.85 32.43 -53.46
C TRP A 777 -13.98 30.90 -53.47
N ASN A 778 -14.05 30.27 -54.65
CA ASN A 778 -13.89 28.82 -54.80
C ASN A 778 -12.79 28.60 -55.83
N LEU A 779 -11.56 28.38 -55.38
CA LEU A 779 -10.45 27.96 -56.22
C LEU A 779 -10.05 26.56 -55.74
N VAL A 780 -10.62 25.53 -56.35
CA VAL A 780 -10.06 24.17 -56.28
C VAL A 780 -9.35 23.93 -57.61
N GLY A 781 -8.06 24.22 -57.62
CA GLY A 781 -7.17 23.94 -58.74
C GLY A 781 -5.86 23.42 -58.18
N THR A 782 -5.30 22.39 -58.81
CA THR A 782 -4.02 21.80 -58.39
C THR A 782 -2.90 22.31 -59.30
N ASN A 783 -1.67 22.28 -58.80
CA ASN A 783 -0.44 22.64 -59.49
C ASN A 783 0.22 21.42 -60.19
N ASN A 784 -0.44 20.25 -60.21
CA ASN A 784 0.07 19.03 -60.81
C ASN A 784 -0.54 18.76 -62.20
N ALA A 785 0.28 18.24 -63.11
CA ALA A 785 -0.19 17.77 -64.41
C ALA A 785 -0.79 16.36 -64.28
N GLY A 786 -2.11 16.27 -64.11
CA GLY A 786 -2.87 15.02 -63.98
C GLY A 786 -4.34 15.15 -64.44
N LEU A 787 -5.08 14.03 -64.54
CA LEU A 787 -6.52 14.06 -64.83
C LEU A 787 -7.25 14.62 -63.60
N ALA A 788 -8.24 15.50 -63.82
CA ALA A 788 -9.08 16.03 -62.75
C ALA A 788 -9.67 14.95 -61.82
N GLN A 789 -9.99 13.77 -62.36
CA GLN A 789 -10.49 12.62 -61.59
C GLN A 789 -9.46 12.06 -60.58
N ASP A 790 -8.17 12.13 -60.88
CA ASP A 790 -7.10 11.63 -60.02
C ASP A 790 -6.79 12.65 -58.90
N GLU A 791 -7.18 13.92 -59.11
CA GLU A 791 -6.95 15.05 -58.22
C GLU A 791 -8.17 15.36 -57.31
N PHE A 792 -9.40 15.04 -57.76
CA PHE A 792 -10.63 15.03 -56.94
C PHE A 792 -10.83 13.72 -56.17
N SER A 793 -9.88 12.78 -56.27
CA SER A 793 -9.85 11.52 -55.53
C SER A 793 -9.72 11.69 -54.00
N SER A 794 -9.44 12.91 -53.54
CA SER A 794 -9.35 13.32 -52.14
C SER A 794 -10.69 13.73 -51.52
N ILE A 795 -11.76 13.88 -52.30
CA ILE A 795 -13.13 13.96 -51.76
C ILE A 795 -13.50 12.55 -51.30
N GLN A 796 -13.03 12.20 -50.11
CA GLN A 796 -13.24 10.90 -49.52
C GLN A 796 -14.55 10.90 -48.74
N ASN A 797 -15.44 9.99 -49.13
CA ASN A 797 -16.48 9.54 -48.24
C ASN A 797 -15.85 8.58 -47.22
N THR A 798 -15.62 9.04 -46.00
CA THR A 798 -15.03 8.22 -44.93
C THR A 798 -16.07 7.50 -44.08
N GLY A 799 -17.37 7.79 -44.25
CA GLY A 799 -18.45 7.13 -43.53
C GLY A 799 -18.72 5.71 -44.05
N THR A 800 -18.77 4.72 -43.16
CA THR A 800 -19.06 3.32 -43.49
C THR A 800 -20.46 3.10 -44.08
N ASP A 801 -21.38 4.05 -43.90
CA ASP A 801 -22.81 3.85 -44.14
C ASP A 801 -23.43 4.79 -45.19
N ALA A 802 -22.68 5.74 -45.78
CA ALA A 802 -23.25 6.77 -46.68
C ALA A 802 -22.35 7.09 -47.88
N GLY A 803 -22.51 6.37 -49.00
CA GLY A 803 -21.75 6.62 -50.23
C GLY A 803 -21.96 8.02 -50.82
N MET A 804 -20.88 8.78 -51.07
CA MET A 804 -20.93 9.84 -52.10
C MET A 804 -21.07 9.16 -53.45
N VAL A 805 -22.24 9.30 -54.05
CA VAL A 805 -22.62 8.56 -55.27
C VAL A 805 -22.21 9.31 -56.52
N THR A 806 -22.30 10.64 -56.48
CA THR A 806 -21.99 11.48 -57.65
C THR A 806 -21.58 12.88 -57.24
N LEU A 807 -20.54 13.41 -57.89
CA LEU A 807 -20.16 14.81 -57.85
C LEU A 807 -20.60 15.46 -59.18
N TYR A 808 -21.26 16.61 -59.11
CA TYR A 808 -21.67 17.38 -60.29
C TYR A 808 -21.08 18.79 -60.21
N VAL A 809 -20.47 19.20 -61.31
CA VAL A 809 -19.97 20.57 -61.52
C VAL A 809 -20.72 21.11 -62.72
N SER A 810 -21.43 22.22 -62.55
CA SER A 810 -22.08 22.89 -63.67
C SER A 810 -21.02 23.51 -64.59
N ASP A 811 -20.65 22.73 -65.62
CA ASP A 811 -19.79 23.02 -66.78
C ASP A 811 -18.25 23.01 -66.61
N THR A 812 -17.67 21.81 -66.57
CA THR A 812 -16.40 21.53 -67.26
C THR A 812 -16.69 21.06 -68.69
N TYR A 813 -16.53 21.97 -69.67
CA TYR A 813 -16.41 21.69 -71.12
C TYR A 813 -17.48 20.77 -71.77
N ASN A 814 -18.74 21.20 -71.81
CA ASN A 814 -19.67 20.61 -72.78
C ASN A 814 -19.36 21.16 -74.19
N SER A 815 -18.92 20.29 -75.09
CA SER A 815 -18.49 20.59 -76.46
C SER A 815 -19.47 21.53 -77.18
N ARG A 816 -18.95 22.55 -77.88
CA ARG A 816 -19.78 23.36 -78.77
C ARG A 816 -20.47 22.46 -79.80
N LYS A 817 -21.79 22.56 -79.78
CA LYS A 817 -22.69 22.30 -80.90
C LYS A 817 -22.31 23.22 -82.07
N GLU A 818 -21.55 22.70 -83.03
CA GLU A 818 -21.49 23.25 -84.39
C GLU A 818 -21.39 22.06 -85.35
N ALA A 819 -22.54 21.57 -85.82
CA ALA A 819 -22.59 20.88 -87.09
C ALA A 819 -23.28 21.80 -88.10
N ALA A 820 -22.47 22.43 -88.95
CA ALA A 820 -22.94 22.93 -90.23
C ALA A 820 -23.17 21.74 -91.19
N ASN A 821 -24.15 20.89 -90.87
CA ASN A 821 -24.99 20.21 -91.85
C ASN A 821 -26.13 19.45 -91.16
N SER A 822 -27.29 19.53 -91.79
CA SER A 822 -28.60 19.13 -91.32
C SER A 822 -28.82 17.62 -91.17
N ASP A 823 -29.70 17.31 -90.22
CA ASP A 823 -30.49 16.09 -90.03
C ASP A 823 -29.83 14.90 -89.33
N PHE A 824 -30.50 14.44 -88.25
CA PHE A 824 -30.35 13.20 -87.45
C PHE A 824 -29.59 13.29 -86.10
N TYR A 825 -30.41 13.37 -85.02
CA TYR A 825 -30.25 12.98 -83.58
C TYR A 825 -28.92 13.33 -82.86
N THR A 826 -28.96 14.13 -81.79
CA THR A 826 -29.38 13.67 -80.45
C THR A 826 -30.44 14.55 -79.80
N SER A 827 -31.65 14.00 -79.65
CA SER A 827 -32.57 14.37 -78.58
C SER A 827 -31.90 14.12 -77.24
N TRP A 828 -31.96 15.08 -76.33
CA TRP A 828 -31.87 14.80 -74.90
C TRP A 828 -33.01 13.82 -74.59
N GLY A 829 -32.68 12.56 -74.25
CA GLY A 829 -33.62 11.66 -73.61
C GLY A 829 -34.00 12.25 -72.25
N GLY A 830 -35.23 11.99 -71.79
CA GLY A 830 -35.83 12.57 -70.58
C GLY A 830 -35.18 12.22 -69.23
N ASP A 831 -33.87 11.94 -69.18
CA ASP A 831 -33.17 11.43 -67.99
C ASP A 831 -31.92 12.27 -67.59
N GLY A 832 -31.78 13.50 -68.09
CA GLY A 832 -30.70 14.42 -67.71
C GLY A 832 -31.16 15.53 -66.75
N ASN A 833 -31.53 15.18 -65.51
CA ASN A 833 -31.91 16.07 -64.38
C ASN A 833 -31.17 17.43 -64.40
N HIS A 834 -31.77 18.55 -64.82
CA HIS A 834 -32.77 19.45 -64.21
C HIS A 834 -32.26 20.40 -63.10
N ASP A 835 -32.55 21.68 -63.36
CA ASP A 835 -32.20 22.95 -62.69
C ASP A 835 -32.81 23.11 -61.28
N ILE A 836 -32.04 23.61 -60.32
CA ILE A 836 -32.42 23.71 -58.90
C ILE A 836 -32.97 25.08 -58.46
N ASN A 837 -33.10 26.08 -59.34
CA ASN A 837 -33.63 27.40 -58.92
C ASN A 837 -34.98 27.77 -59.55
N VAL A 838 -35.74 26.79 -60.05
CA VAL A 838 -37.03 27.05 -60.68
C VAL A 838 -38.20 26.57 -59.82
N CYS A 839 -38.87 27.51 -59.18
CA CYS A 839 -40.33 27.46 -59.09
C CYS A 839 -40.89 28.39 -60.20
N PHE A 840 -41.17 27.86 -61.39
CA PHE A 840 -41.80 28.61 -62.50
C PHE A 840 -43.34 28.46 -62.52
N PHE A 841 -43.97 27.99 -61.43
CA PHE A 841 -45.42 28.00 -61.25
C PHE A 841 -45.85 28.33 -59.81
N CYS A 842 -45.66 29.58 -59.38
CA CYS A 842 -46.68 30.21 -58.55
C CYS A 842 -47.70 30.86 -59.48
N ASN A 843 -48.90 30.29 -59.49
CA ASN A 843 -50.09 30.72 -60.23
C ASN A 843 -50.23 32.24 -60.38
N GLU A 844 -50.35 32.71 -61.63
CA GLU A 844 -51.40 33.67 -61.97
C GLU A 844 -52.09 33.24 -63.27
N TYR A 845 -53.42 33.31 -63.21
CA TYR A 845 -54.40 32.90 -64.21
C TYR A 845 -54.13 33.47 -65.62
N THR A 846 -54.34 32.70 -66.69
CA THR A 846 -55.53 32.79 -67.56
C THR A 846 -55.40 32.04 -68.90
N THR A 847 -56.41 31.20 -69.16
CA THR A 847 -57.04 30.85 -70.46
C THR A 847 -56.25 30.20 -71.62
N ALA A 848 -56.51 28.90 -71.76
CA ALA A 848 -57.35 28.28 -72.80
C ALA A 848 -56.80 28.01 -74.22
N ILE A 849 -57.31 26.88 -74.72
CA ILE A 849 -57.50 26.41 -76.11
C ILE A 849 -56.38 25.53 -76.66
N GLY A 850 -56.65 24.22 -76.69
CA GLY A 850 -55.88 23.23 -77.43
C GLY A 850 -56.26 23.14 -78.91
N PHE A 851 -55.63 22.22 -79.63
CA PHE A 851 -56.27 21.17 -80.44
C PHE A 851 -55.20 20.36 -81.19
N LEU A 852 -55.47 19.05 -81.21
CA LEU A 852 -54.99 17.95 -82.07
C LEU A 852 -53.54 17.47 -81.93
#